data_AF-A0A6I9PC07-F1
#
_entry.id   AF-A0A6I9PC07-F1
#
_cell.length_a   1.000
_cell.length_b   1.000
_cell.length_c   1.000
_cell.angle_alpha   90.00
_cell.angle_beta   90.00
_cell.angle_gamma   90.00
#
_symmetry.space_group_name_H-M   'P 1'
#
loop_
_entity.id
_entity.type
_entity.pdbx_description
1 polymer ?
#
loop_
_entity_poly.entity_id
_entity_poly.type
_entity_poly.pdbx_seq_one_letter_code
_entity_poly.pdbx_strand_id
1 'polypeptide(L)'
;MTSAILSAISVLTKPVAESSLHDAPSSQQEALLGALQANRAILWEQLQTESSFEGVRRLREEVRAGSDWFSSDTEDVPWGFVQECLLLLLTLGRHLSAELERFRETPRPSASKLRTPEMAPALPPDVLSVTQQKTLGAAFQFVVSLGLCPYLAPGVGVPLGRRSAFGAMVEKVFHAVPVPAAGRRLLTTMKVLLQLAELSCLATLVFTRHLGDVMAALCQLGYQPRREEKMQDLSPEECKTCKEALKKLLRKIYQPIVITELLILQGGPKQSAAVGSCRGSARGSAPGSAPGSAPGSAPGSAPGSALRSAPAWLRCLCGWLLSERLMQPKGVQAVVRAILEGGMGGESDWRKCEAVAWILVTPPQQCASADSYFTHVCPQILDLLHFKDQLTAQQFQRVATRSLLLLVQEEPGAARQHLLTPLLSPLHRCTPASNEGQSQAAVEECELSQCVSDVYKIWVVGNSPSASLLTALEEVLPVVFTLFCFTKQNVSHLRAPCQEILLRYLSHAEPSAALSALRQLSGLQGQRSGGAADLLFTPGSDGGARLSCRERCSEEDDALYEKLSGEQWRLEVLMQLLNELKDSDLPGDFFLELLQGLASCAAAVEEEEDEEELGVSTMTLLEVEQQVLGAAARRGHRLALLQVLAMMVECVQHTVLLRKPSQ
;
A
#
# COMPACT_ATOMS: atom_id res chain seq x y z
N MET A 1 -20.16 -39.51 -18.56
CA MET A 1 -21.09 -38.37 -18.49
C MET A 1 -20.36 -37.04 -18.56
N THR A 2 -19.42 -36.73 -17.65
CA THR A 2 -18.54 -35.54 -17.75
C THR A 2 -17.86 -35.37 -19.12
N SER A 3 -17.26 -36.44 -19.66
CA SER A 3 -16.64 -36.44 -20.99
C SER A 3 -17.61 -36.15 -22.14
N ALA A 4 -18.85 -36.63 -22.04
CA ALA A 4 -19.90 -36.40 -23.04
C ALA A 4 -20.43 -34.95 -22.98
N ILE A 5 -20.57 -34.37 -21.79
CA ILE A 5 -20.95 -32.94 -21.69
C ILE A 5 -19.82 -32.06 -22.25
N LEU A 6 -18.56 -32.41 -21.99
CA LEU A 6 -17.41 -31.68 -22.50
C LEU A 6 -17.20 -31.86 -24.01
N SER A 7 -17.56 -33.02 -24.58
CA SER A 7 -17.58 -33.19 -26.04
C SER A 7 -18.68 -32.34 -26.69
N ALA A 8 -19.88 -32.24 -26.09
CA ALA A 8 -20.93 -31.33 -26.53
C ALA A 8 -20.46 -29.86 -26.53
N ILE A 9 -19.78 -29.44 -25.45
CA ILE A 9 -19.18 -28.09 -25.36
C ILE A 9 -18.07 -27.91 -26.40
N SER A 10 -17.27 -28.95 -26.66
CA SER A 10 -16.22 -28.90 -27.68
C SER A 10 -16.78 -28.68 -29.08
N VAL A 11 -17.95 -29.26 -29.38
CA VAL A 11 -18.65 -29.12 -30.67
C VAL A 11 -19.12 -27.69 -30.89
N LEU A 12 -19.68 -27.05 -29.85
CA LEU A 12 -20.05 -25.63 -29.92
C LEU A 12 -18.86 -24.70 -30.07
N THR A 13 -17.74 -25.03 -29.44
CA THR A 13 -16.54 -24.17 -29.37
C THR A 13 -15.52 -24.45 -30.47
N LYS A 14 -15.83 -25.34 -31.44
CA LYS A 14 -14.93 -25.60 -32.56
C LYS A 14 -14.68 -24.31 -33.34
N PRO A 15 -13.41 -23.96 -33.58
CA PRO A 15 -13.09 -22.79 -34.39
C PRO A 15 -13.63 -23.00 -35.80
N VAL A 16 -14.00 -21.90 -36.45
CA VAL A 16 -14.44 -21.89 -37.85
C VAL A 16 -13.33 -22.54 -38.68
N ALA A 17 -13.52 -23.79 -39.09
CA ALA A 17 -12.66 -24.37 -40.10
C ALA A 17 -12.94 -23.62 -41.40
N GLU A 18 -11.90 -23.18 -42.09
CA GLU A 18 -11.95 -22.58 -43.43
C GLU A 18 -12.48 -23.56 -44.51
N SER A 19 -13.18 -24.63 -44.12
CA SER A 19 -13.48 -25.79 -44.95
C SER A 19 -14.95 -25.94 -45.35
N SER A 20 -15.71 -24.85 -45.40
CA SER A 20 -16.98 -24.82 -46.15
C SER A 20 -17.07 -23.57 -47.02
N LEU A 21 -16.02 -23.34 -47.82
CA LEU A 21 -16.04 -22.41 -48.95
C LEU A 21 -16.73 -23.07 -50.13
N HIS A 22 -18.06 -23.06 -50.15
CA HIS A 22 -18.78 -23.08 -51.41
C HIS A 22 -19.73 -21.89 -51.63
N ASP A 23 -19.95 -21.06 -50.62
CA ASP A 23 -20.58 -19.74 -50.79
C ASP A 23 -19.72 -18.68 -50.08
N ALA A 24 -19.22 -17.71 -50.83
CA ALA A 24 -18.38 -16.63 -50.29
C ALA A 24 -19.22 -15.67 -49.44
N PRO A 25 -18.97 -15.52 -48.12
CA PRO A 25 -19.67 -14.51 -47.33
C PRO A 25 -19.09 -13.12 -47.64
N SER A 26 -19.97 -12.19 -47.99
CA SER A 26 -19.66 -10.81 -48.41
C SER A 26 -19.13 -9.91 -47.27
N SER A 27 -19.08 -10.40 -46.03
CA SER A 27 -18.37 -9.72 -44.93
C SER A 27 -17.90 -10.71 -43.87
N GLN A 28 -16.79 -10.39 -43.17
CA GLN A 28 -16.29 -11.19 -42.04
C GLN A 28 -17.33 -11.39 -40.90
N GLN A 29 -18.39 -10.57 -40.88
CA GLN A 29 -19.49 -10.63 -39.92
C GLN A 29 -20.47 -11.77 -40.23
N GLU A 30 -20.83 -11.95 -41.50
CA GLU A 30 -21.71 -13.02 -41.96
C GLU A 30 -21.07 -14.39 -41.76
N ALA A 31 -19.75 -14.48 -41.98
CA ALA A 31 -18.98 -15.71 -41.73
C ALA A 31 -19.04 -16.15 -40.25
N LEU A 32 -18.95 -15.20 -39.31
CA LEU A 32 -19.04 -15.49 -37.88
C LEU A 32 -20.45 -15.93 -37.48
N LEU A 33 -21.49 -15.22 -37.93
CA LEU A 33 -22.88 -15.57 -37.64
C LEU A 33 -23.26 -16.95 -38.23
N GLY A 34 -22.84 -17.22 -39.46
CA GLY A 34 -23.03 -18.52 -40.12
C GLY A 34 -22.34 -19.66 -39.38
N ALA A 35 -21.12 -19.45 -38.88
CA ALA A 35 -20.42 -20.45 -38.09
C ALA A 35 -21.10 -20.73 -36.74
N LEU A 36 -21.61 -19.71 -36.04
CA LEU A 36 -22.35 -19.89 -34.79
C LEU A 36 -23.66 -20.67 -35.03
N GLN A 37 -24.36 -20.41 -36.13
CA GLN A 37 -25.55 -21.18 -36.52
C GLN A 37 -25.21 -22.63 -36.85
N ALA A 38 -24.17 -22.85 -37.66
CA ALA A 38 -23.72 -24.19 -38.03
C ALA A 38 -23.32 -25.03 -36.81
N ASN A 39 -22.54 -24.44 -35.89
CA ASN A 39 -22.15 -25.12 -34.65
C ASN A 39 -23.36 -25.51 -33.78
N ARG A 40 -24.40 -24.67 -33.72
CA ARG A 40 -25.66 -25.02 -33.03
C ARG A 40 -26.39 -26.16 -33.73
N ALA A 41 -26.51 -26.10 -35.06
CA ALA A 41 -27.20 -27.14 -35.84
C ALA A 41 -26.50 -28.50 -35.67
N ILE A 42 -25.17 -28.53 -35.74
CA ILE A 42 -24.36 -29.74 -35.53
C ILE A 42 -24.53 -30.27 -34.10
N LEU A 43 -24.53 -29.39 -33.09
CA LEU A 43 -24.81 -29.81 -31.72
C LEU A 43 -26.19 -30.46 -31.62
N TRP A 44 -27.23 -29.84 -32.19
CA TRP A 44 -28.59 -30.36 -32.15
C TRP A 44 -28.70 -31.70 -32.85
N GLU A 45 -28.05 -31.87 -34.00
CA GLU A 45 -28.02 -33.14 -34.74
C GLU A 45 -27.36 -34.24 -33.89
N GLN A 46 -26.18 -33.98 -33.32
CA GLN A 46 -25.46 -34.95 -32.49
C GLN A 46 -26.20 -35.28 -31.20
N LEU A 47 -26.80 -34.28 -30.55
CA LEU A 47 -27.65 -34.51 -29.39
C LEU A 47 -28.85 -35.40 -29.72
N GLN A 48 -29.33 -35.42 -30.98
CA GLN A 48 -30.46 -36.22 -31.44
C GLN A 48 -30.09 -37.63 -31.93
N THR A 49 -28.99 -37.78 -32.66
CA THR A 49 -28.59 -39.04 -33.32
C THR A 49 -27.75 -39.97 -32.45
N GLU A 50 -26.95 -39.43 -31.54
CA GLU A 50 -25.99 -40.25 -30.78
C GLU A 50 -26.55 -40.71 -29.42
N SER A 51 -26.59 -42.02 -29.19
CA SER A 51 -27.02 -42.63 -27.91
C SER A 51 -26.09 -42.28 -26.74
N SER A 52 -24.83 -41.93 -27.02
CA SER A 52 -23.83 -41.49 -26.03
C SER A 52 -24.22 -40.19 -25.31
N PHE A 53 -25.08 -39.37 -25.93
CA PHE A 53 -25.55 -38.09 -25.41
C PHE A 53 -26.94 -38.13 -24.79
N GLU A 54 -27.60 -39.30 -24.71
CA GLU A 54 -28.96 -39.41 -24.16
C GLU A 54 -29.03 -38.92 -22.70
N GLY A 55 -28.04 -39.28 -21.88
CA GLY A 55 -27.92 -38.76 -20.51
C GLY A 55 -27.68 -37.25 -20.45
N VAL A 56 -26.97 -36.69 -21.43
CA VAL A 56 -26.73 -35.24 -21.54
C VAL A 56 -28.01 -34.51 -21.92
N ARG A 57 -28.79 -35.09 -22.85
CA ARG A 57 -30.08 -34.56 -23.30
C ARG A 57 -31.07 -34.50 -22.14
N ARG A 58 -31.22 -35.59 -21.39
CA ARG A 58 -32.10 -35.65 -20.22
C ARG A 58 -31.73 -34.61 -19.16
N LEU A 59 -30.46 -34.55 -18.77
CA LEU A 59 -30.00 -33.57 -17.77
C LEU A 59 -30.16 -32.13 -18.27
N ARG A 60 -29.96 -31.90 -19.57
CA ARG A 60 -30.20 -30.61 -20.23
C ARG A 60 -31.66 -30.20 -20.18
N GLU A 61 -32.58 -31.11 -20.44
CA GLU A 61 -34.02 -30.86 -20.35
C GLU A 61 -34.46 -30.58 -18.91
N GLU A 62 -33.91 -31.30 -17.93
CA GLU A 62 -34.14 -31.03 -16.50
C GLU A 62 -33.63 -29.64 -16.07
N VAL A 63 -32.46 -29.22 -16.55
CA VAL A 63 -31.94 -27.85 -16.30
C VAL A 63 -32.77 -26.79 -17.02
N ARG A 64 -33.22 -27.07 -18.24
CA ARG A 64 -34.07 -26.18 -19.03
C ARG A 64 -35.43 -25.98 -18.37
N ALA A 65 -36.06 -27.05 -17.88
CA ALA A 65 -37.35 -26.99 -17.19
C ALA A 65 -37.28 -26.18 -15.89
N GLY A 66 -36.13 -26.15 -15.23
CA GLY A 66 -35.89 -25.31 -14.04
C GLY A 66 -35.37 -23.90 -14.33
N SER A 67 -35.35 -23.45 -15.59
CA SER A 67 -34.76 -22.18 -16.00
C SER A 67 -35.75 -21.33 -16.80
N ASP A 68 -36.32 -20.29 -16.19
CA ASP A 68 -37.35 -19.42 -16.79
C ASP A 68 -36.81 -18.46 -17.88
N TRP A 69 -35.49 -18.43 -18.10
CA TRP A 69 -34.81 -17.49 -18.99
C TRP A 69 -34.52 -18.03 -20.39
N PHE A 70 -34.73 -19.33 -20.63
CA PHE A 70 -34.43 -19.96 -21.91
C PHE A 70 -35.57 -19.76 -22.91
N SER A 71 -35.27 -19.18 -24.08
CA SER A 71 -36.24 -18.89 -25.14
C SER A 71 -35.80 -19.58 -26.44
N SER A 72 -36.62 -20.49 -26.96
CA SER A 72 -36.33 -21.21 -28.21
C SER A 72 -36.40 -20.34 -29.46
N ASP A 73 -37.07 -19.19 -29.38
CA ASP A 73 -37.41 -18.35 -30.54
C ASP A 73 -36.72 -16.98 -30.41
N THR A 74 -35.41 -16.96 -30.66
CA THR A 74 -34.62 -15.71 -30.66
C THR A 74 -34.05 -15.46 -32.04
N GLU A 75 -34.45 -14.34 -32.66
CA GLU A 75 -33.90 -13.86 -33.94
C GLU A 75 -32.40 -13.54 -33.82
N ASP A 76 -31.94 -13.24 -32.60
CA ASP A 76 -30.54 -12.96 -32.28
C ASP A 76 -29.70 -14.24 -32.20
N VAL A 77 -29.10 -14.60 -33.33
CA VAL A 77 -28.18 -15.72 -33.51
C VAL A 77 -27.08 -15.81 -32.42
N PRO A 78 -26.38 -14.71 -32.05
CA PRO A 78 -25.34 -14.78 -31.02
C PRO A 78 -25.90 -15.10 -29.64
N TRP A 79 -27.09 -14.58 -29.31
CA TRP A 79 -27.73 -14.83 -28.03
C TRP A 79 -28.24 -16.26 -27.92
N GLY A 80 -28.83 -16.81 -29.00
CA GLY A 80 -29.20 -18.22 -29.05
C GLY A 80 -28.01 -19.15 -28.88
N PHE A 81 -26.83 -18.80 -29.40
CA PHE A 81 -25.58 -19.54 -29.15
C PHE A 81 -25.15 -19.47 -27.68
N VAL A 82 -25.20 -18.27 -27.08
CA VAL A 82 -24.85 -18.08 -25.66
C VAL A 82 -25.81 -18.84 -24.75
N GLN A 83 -27.12 -18.85 -25.03
CA GLN A 83 -28.10 -19.62 -24.26
C GLN A 83 -27.78 -21.12 -24.24
N GLU A 84 -27.40 -21.70 -25.38
CA GLU A 84 -26.98 -23.10 -25.46
C GLU A 84 -25.68 -23.37 -24.70
N CYS A 85 -24.71 -22.47 -24.78
CA CYS A 85 -23.48 -22.57 -24.00
C CYS A 85 -23.76 -22.50 -22.49
N LEU A 86 -24.59 -21.55 -22.04
CA LEU A 86 -24.97 -21.40 -20.63
C LEU A 86 -25.71 -22.64 -20.11
N LEU A 87 -26.61 -23.20 -20.92
CA LEU A 87 -27.36 -24.40 -20.57
C LEU A 87 -26.44 -25.62 -20.43
N LEU A 88 -25.49 -25.83 -21.35
CA LEU A 88 -24.50 -26.91 -21.25
C LEU A 88 -23.50 -26.72 -20.10
N LEU A 89 -23.15 -25.47 -19.75
CA LEU A 89 -22.31 -25.21 -18.60
C LEU A 89 -23.06 -25.48 -17.29
N LEU A 90 -24.35 -25.13 -17.20
CA LEU A 90 -25.19 -25.46 -16.03
C LEU A 90 -25.39 -26.96 -15.86
N THR A 91 -25.58 -27.71 -16.95
CA THR A 91 -25.68 -29.17 -16.88
C THR A 91 -24.38 -29.79 -16.40
N LEU A 92 -23.23 -29.29 -16.88
CA LEU A 92 -21.93 -29.68 -16.36
C LEU A 92 -21.81 -29.37 -14.87
N GLY A 93 -22.17 -28.16 -14.45
CA GLY A 93 -22.13 -27.73 -13.05
C GLY A 93 -22.97 -28.64 -12.15
N ARG A 94 -24.24 -28.89 -12.49
CA ARG A 94 -25.11 -29.80 -11.72
C ARG A 94 -24.57 -31.22 -11.67
N HIS A 95 -24.03 -31.72 -12.78
CA HIS A 95 -23.43 -33.05 -12.82
C HIS A 95 -22.21 -33.15 -11.91
N LEU A 96 -21.29 -32.17 -11.97
CA LEU A 96 -20.10 -32.14 -11.12
C LEU A 96 -20.47 -32.01 -9.64
N SER A 97 -21.43 -31.14 -9.28
CA SER A 97 -21.93 -31.06 -7.90
C SER A 97 -22.49 -32.40 -7.41
N ALA A 98 -23.29 -33.09 -8.22
CA ALA A 98 -23.86 -34.39 -7.85
C ALA A 98 -22.80 -35.49 -7.70
N GLU A 99 -21.80 -35.53 -8.57
CA GLU A 99 -20.67 -36.46 -8.46
C GLU A 99 -19.79 -36.14 -7.25
N LEU A 100 -19.60 -34.86 -6.93
CA LEU A 100 -18.84 -34.43 -5.77
C LEU A 100 -19.54 -34.82 -4.45
N GLU A 101 -20.85 -34.64 -4.35
CA GLU A 101 -21.61 -35.08 -3.18
C GLU A 101 -21.59 -36.61 -3.04
N ARG A 102 -21.75 -37.36 -4.14
CA ARG A 102 -21.59 -38.82 -4.12
C ARG A 102 -20.20 -39.23 -3.65
N PHE A 103 -19.15 -38.55 -4.11
CA PHE A 103 -17.78 -38.82 -3.67
C PHE A 103 -17.56 -38.50 -2.18
N ARG A 104 -18.21 -37.46 -1.65
CA ARG A 104 -18.17 -37.12 -0.21
C ARG A 104 -18.93 -38.14 0.65
N GLU A 105 -20.03 -38.67 0.14
CA GLU A 105 -20.86 -39.67 0.82
C GLU A 105 -20.29 -41.09 0.74
N THR A 106 -19.46 -41.39 -0.27
CA THR A 106 -18.79 -42.69 -0.34
C THR A 106 -17.85 -42.87 0.87
N PRO A 107 -18.00 -43.94 1.68
CA PRO A 107 -17.14 -44.17 2.82
C PRO A 107 -15.68 -44.23 2.38
N ARG A 108 -14.80 -43.44 3.02
CA ARG A 108 -13.35 -43.56 2.81
C ARG A 108 -12.98 -45.03 3.00
N PRO A 109 -12.29 -45.67 2.03
CA PRO A 109 -11.89 -47.05 2.19
C PRO A 109 -11.09 -47.19 3.48
N SER A 110 -11.43 -48.17 4.32
CA SER A 110 -10.71 -48.45 5.56
C SER A 110 -9.21 -48.60 5.27
N ALA A 111 -8.37 -48.12 6.19
CA ALA A 111 -6.90 -48.17 6.08
C ALA A 111 -6.34 -49.57 5.71
N SER A 112 -7.12 -50.64 5.89
CA SER A 112 -6.82 -52.02 5.49
C SER A 112 -6.78 -52.28 3.97
N LYS A 113 -7.31 -51.41 3.11
CA LYS A 113 -7.24 -51.53 1.63
C LYS A 113 -6.09 -50.74 0.97
N LEU A 114 -5.36 -49.91 1.72
CA LEU A 114 -4.14 -49.23 1.28
C LEU A 114 -2.94 -50.17 1.44
N ARG A 115 -2.83 -51.21 0.60
CA ARG A 115 -1.76 -52.22 0.73
C ARG A 115 -0.46 -51.91 -0.04
N THR A 116 -0.32 -50.72 -0.65
CA THR A 116 0.96 -50.30 -1.24
C THR A 116 1.19 -48.79 -1.03
N PRO A 117 2.42 -48.36 -0.67
CA PRO A 117 2.78 -46.95 -0.49
C PRO A 117 2.75 -46.13 -1.81
N GLU A 118 2.53 -46.79 -2.95
CA GLU A 118 2.43 -46.16 -4.28
C GLU A 118 0.99 -45.79 -4.69
N MET A 119 -0.03 -46.18 -3.90
CA MET A 119 -1.42 -45.95 -4.29
C MET A 119 -1.90 -44.56 -3.85
N ALA A 120 -1.80 -43.59 -4.76
CA ALA A 120 -2.31 -42.24 -4.56
C ALA A 120 -3.82 -42.26 -4.22
N PRO A 121 -4.30 -41.38 -3.32
CA PRO A 121 -5.72 -41.27 -3.01
C PRO A 121 -6.53 -40.95 -4.27
N ALA A 122 -7.73 -41.52 -4.37
CA ALA A 122 -8.62 -41.28 -5.50
C ALA A 122 -8.86 -39.76 -5.68
N LEU A 123 -8.61 -39.26 -6.90
CA LEU A 123 -8.78 -37.85 -7.22
C LEU A 123 -10.26 -37.48 -7.14
N PRO A 124 -10.60 -36.31 -6.58
CA PRO A 124 -11.97 -35.84 -6.60
C PRO A 124 -12.43 -35.60 -8.05
N PRO A 125 -13.74 -35.78 -8.33
CA PRO A 125 -14.30 -35.62 -9.69
C PRO A 125 -14.17 -34.19 -10.25
N ASP A 126 -13.83 -33.22 -9.40
CA ASP A 126 -13.59 -31.81 -9.76
C ASP A 126 -12.21 -31.55 -10.40
N VAL A 127 -11.31 -32.55 -10.44
CA VAL A 127 -9.99 -32.42 -11.08
C VAL A 127 -10.11 -32.68 -12.57
N LEU A 128 -10.31 -31.59 -13.31
CA LEU A 128 -10.41 -31.62 -14.77
C LEU A 128 -9.02 -31.72 -15.42
N SER A 129 -8.93 -32.48 -16.52
CA SER A 129 -7.70 -32.57 -17.31
C SER A 129 -7.36 -31.24 -18.00
N VAL A 130 -6.10 -31.07 -18.41
CA VAL A 130 -5.64 -29.87 -19.13
C VAL A 130 -6.45 -29.64 -20.42
N THR A 131 -6.84 -30.70 -21.13
CA THR A 131 -7.65 -30.58 -22.34
C THR A 131 -9.07 -30.14 -22.03
N GLN A 132 -9.67 -30.67 -20.96
CA GLN A 132 -11.00 -30.27 -20.48
C GLN A 132 -11.03 -28.81 -20.01
N GLN A 133 -10.00 -28.37 -19.28
CA GLN A 133 -9.85 -26.98 -18.86
C GLN A 133 -9.72 -26.02 -20.06
N LYS A 134 -9.02 -26.43 -21.13
CA LYS A 134 -8.94 -25.63 -22.36
C LYS A 134 -10.29 -25.50 -23.06
N THR A 135 -11.04 -26.60 -23.19
CA THR A 135 -12.39 -26.59 -23.78
C THR A 135 -13.34 -25.70 -22.99
N LEU A 136 -13.32 -25.79 -21.66
CA LEU A 136 -14.12 -24.91 -20.80
C LEU A 136 -13.65 -23.46 -20.84
N GLY A 137 -12.34 -23.22 -20.88
CA GLY A 137 -11.79 -21.88 -21.05
C GLY A 137 -12.25 -21.23 -22.35
N ALA A 138 -12.30 -21.98 -23.45
CA ALA A 138 -12.87 -21.50 -24.72
C ALA A 138 -14.37 -21.21 -24.59
N ALA A 139 -15.14 -22.11 -23.96
CA ALA A 139 -16.57 -21.90 -23.73
C ALA A 139 -16.86 -20.63 -22.89
N PHE A 140 -16.13 -20.43 -21.79
CA PHE A 140 -16.23 -19.22 -20.98
C PHE A 140 -15.81 -17.98 -21.76
N GLN A 141 -14.77 -18.06 -22.60
CA GLN A 141 -14.37 -16.95 -23.47
C GLN A 141 -15.48 -16.56 -24.44
N PHE A 142 -16.18 -17.52 -25.07
CA PHE A 142 -17.35 -17.23 -25.91
C PHE A 142 -18.52 -16.65 -25.12
N VAL A 143 -18.85 -17.22 -23.96
CA VAL A 143 -19.92 -16.72 -23.09
C VAL A 143 -19.65 -15.29 -22.62
N VAL A 144 -18.42 -14.97 -22.24
CA VAL A 144 -18.04 -13.61 -21.80
C VAL A 144 -18.02 -12.66 -23.00
N SER A 145 -17.43 -13.08 -24.13
CA SER A 145 -17.27 -12.22 -25.31
C SER A 145 -18.59 -11.94 -26.05
N LEU A 146 -19.55 -12.87 -26.03
CA LEU A 146 -20.85 -12.74 -26.72
C LEU A 146 -22.01 -12.44 -25.75
N GLY A 147 -21.89 -12.82 -24.48
CA GLY A 147 -22.96 -12.78 -23.48
C GLY A 147 -22.81 -11.72 -22.39
N LEU A 148 -21.60 -11.21 -22.13
CA LEU A 148 -21.35 -10.14 -21.16
C LEU A 148 -20.92 -8.85 -21.85
N CYS A 149 -19.74 -8.87 -22.49
CA CYS A 149 -19.07 -7.68 -22.99
C CYS A 149 -19.87 -6.83 -23.99
N PRO A 150 -20.65 -7.40 -24.93
CA PRO A 150 -21.46 -6.60 -25.86
C PRO A 150 -22.59 -5.81 -25.20
N TYR A 151 -23.00 -6.23 -23.99
CA TYR A 151 -24.07 -5.61 -23.21
C TYR A 151 -23.54 -4.63 -22.16
N LEU A 152 -22.22 -4.47 -22.04
CA LEU A 152 -21.61 -3.46 -21.20
C LEU A 152 -21.73 -2.07 -21.82
N ALA A 153 -22.00 -1.06 -21.00
CA ALA A 153 -22.07 0.32 -21.45
C ALA A 153 -20.70 0.79 -21.95
N PRO A 154 -20.64 1.72 -22.93
CA PRO A 154 -19.37 2.20 -23.46
C PRO A 154 -18.49 2.80 -22.34
N GLY A 155 -17.27 2.28 -22.20
CA GLY A 155 -16.32 2.66 -21.15
C GLY A 155 -16.43 1.87 -19.84
N VAL A 156 -17.33 0.89 -19.74
CA VAL A 156 -17.40 -0.07 -18.61
C VAL A 156 -16.67 -1.35 -19.01
N GLY A 157 -15.58 -1.69 -18.30
CA GLY A 157 -14.71 -2.82 -18.66
C GLY A 157 -13.69 -2.49 -19.75
N VAL A 158 -12.82 -3.45 -20.07
CA VAL A 158 -11.84 -3.28 -21.16
C VAL A 158 -12.52 -3.74 -22.47
N PRO A 159 -12.54 -2.92 -23.53
CA PRO A 159 -13.20 -3.26 -24.79
C PRO A 159 -12.58 -4.52 -25.42
N LEU A 160 -13.44 -5.38 -25.98
CA LEU A 160 -13.08 -6.64 -26.62
C LEU A 160 -12.10 -6.46 -27.78
N GLY A 161 -12.21 -5.35 -28.52
CA GLY A 161 -11.33 -5.04 -29.64
C GLY A 161 -9.86 -4.83 -29.24
N ARG A 162 -9.59 -4.58 -27.96
CA ARG A 162 -8.23 -4.46 -27.40
C ARG A 162 -7.72 -5.75 -26.75
N ARG A 163 -8.57 -6.78 -26.63
CA ARG A 163 -8.24 -8.06 -25.98
C ARG A 163 -7.92 -9.16 -26.97
N SER A 164 -8.60 -9.19 -28.13
CA SER A 164 -8.33 -10.17 -29.18
C SER A 164 -8.86 -9.72 -30.54
N ALA A 165 -8.28 -10.24 -31.62
CA ALA A 165 -8.77 -10.03 -32.99
C ALA A 165 -10.22 -10.53 -33.15
N PHE A 166 -10.57 -11.62 -32.47
CA PHE A 166 -11.94 -12.14 -32.37
C PHE A 166 -12.89 -11.14 -31.69
N GLY A 167 -12.44 -10.50 -30.60
CA GLY A 167 -13.20 -9.47 -29.90
C GLY A 167 -13.49 -8.23 -30.75
N ALA A 168 -12.55 -7.82 -31.61
CA ALA A 168 -12.75 -6.73 -32.56
C ALA A 168 -13.80 -7.08 -33.65
N MET A 169 -13.87 -8.35 -34.05
CA MET A 169 -14.89 -8.84 -34.98
C MET A 169 -16.28 -8.81 -34.32
N VAL A 170 -16.37 -9.27 -33.07
CA VAL A 170 -17.61 -9.27 -32.28
C VAL A 170 -18.13 -7.85 -32.04
N GLU A 171 -17.27 -6.89 -31.66
CA GLU A 171 -17.70 -5.49 -31.46
C GLU A 171 -18.38 -4.90 -32.71
N LYS A 172 -17.86 -5.21 -33.90
CA LYS A 172 -18.43 -4.74 -35.16
C LYS A 172 -19.82 -5.33 -35.42
N VAL A 173 -20.08 -6.58 -35.03
CA VAL A 173 -21.39 -7.25 -35.20
C VAL A 173 -22.46 -6.60 -34.32
N PHE A 174 -22.13 -6.27 -33.07
CA PHE A 174 -23.09 -5.73 -32.11
C PHE A 174 -23.27 -4.20 -32.17
N HIS A 175 -22.33 -3.44 -32.75
CA HIS A 175 -22.50 -2.00 -32.96
C HIS A 175 -23.53 -1.65 -34.06
N ALA A 176 -23.93 -2.62 -34.89
CA ALA A 176 -24.85 -2.42 -36.00
C ALA A 176 -26.34 -2.56 -35.62
N VAL A 177 -26.68 -3.16 -34.47
CA VAL A 177 -28.08 -3.50 -34.12
C VAL A 177 -28.39 -3.12 -32.67
N PRO A 178 -29.45 -2.32 -32.40
CA PRO A 178 -29.93 -2.09 -31.05
C PRO A 178 -30.60 -3.35 -30.51
N VAL A 179 -29.98 -3.99 -29.53
CA VAL A 179 -30.45 -5.27 -28.99
C VAL A 179 -31.54 -5.05 -27.92
N PRO A 180 -32.75 -5.62 -28.08
CA PRO A 180 -33.80 -5.55 -27.07
C PRO A 180 -33.42 -6.36 -25.80
N ALA A 181 -33.81 -5.85 -24.63
CA ALA A 181 -33.61 -6.48 -23.32
C ALA A 181 -32.14 -6.79 -22.93
N ALA A 182 -31.19 -5.95 -23.36
CA ALA A 182 -29.77 -6.07 -23.02
C ALA A 182 -29.50 -6.25 -21.51
N GLY A 183 -30.26 -5.56 -20.64
CA GLY A 183 -30.13 -5.68 -19.19
C GLY A 183 -30.52 -7.05 -18.64
N ARG A 184 -31.60 -7.65 -19.15
CA ARG A 184 -32.06 -9.00 -18.79
C ARG A 184 -31.05 -10.06 -19.24
N ARG A 185 -30.53 -9.95 -20.47
CA ARG A 185 -29.52 -10.88 -21.02
C ARG A 185 -28.21 -10.85 -20.23
N LEU A 186 -27.76 -9.65 -19.84
CA LEU A 186 -26.60 -9.46 -18.97
C LEU A 186 -26.85 -10.09 -17.59
N LEU A 187 -28.02 -9.85 -16.99
CA LEU A 187 -28.37 -10.43 -15.69
C LEU A 187 -28.42 -11.96 -15.74
N THR A 188 -29.03 -12.55 -16.76
CA THR A 188 -29.10 -14.01 -16.92
C THR A 188 -27.71 -14.62 -17.03
N THR A 189 -26.86 -14.08 -17.92
CA THR A 189 -25.48 -14.55 -18.09
C THR A 189 -24.70 -14.43 -16.78
N MET A 190 -24.87 -13.31 -16.06
CA MET A 190 -24.22 -13.08 -14.78
C MET A 190 -24.70 -14.05 -13.68
N LYS A 191 -26.01 -14.28 -13.55
CA LYS A 191 -26.59 -15.22 -12.58
C LYS A 191 -26.04 -16.64 -12.80
N VAL A 192 -25.99 -17.09 -14.06
CA VAL A 192 -25.45 -18.41 -14.42
C VAL A 192 -23.96 -18.51 -14.09
N LEU A 193 -23.15 -17.50 -14.44
CA LEU A 193 -21.72 -17.50 -14.11
C LEU A 193 -21.47 -17.52 -12.59
N LEU A 194 -22.28 -16.81 -11.80
CA LEU A 194 -22.18 -16.85 -10.33
C LEU A 194 -22.55 -18.22 -9.77
N GLN A 195 -23.59 -18.86 -10.30
CA GLN A 195 -23.98 -20.22 -9.91
C GLN A 195 -22.86 -21.23 -10.23
N LEU A 196 -22.24 -21.12 -11.40
CA LEU A 196 -21.11 -21.97 -11.78
C LEU A 196 -19.89 -21.74 -10.87
N ALA A 197 -19.68 -20.50 -10.41
CA ALA A 197 -18.59 -20.14 -9.52
C ALA A 197 -18.80 -20.59 -8.06
N GLU A 198 -19.90 -21.27 -7.73
CA GLU A 198 -20.05 -21.97 -6.45
C GLU A 198 -19.12 -23.19 -6.37
N LEU A 199 -18.87 -23.85 -7.52
CA LEU A 199 -17.89 -24.92 -7.65
C LEU A 199 -16.48 -24.36 -7.79
N SER A 200 -15.53 -24.87 -7.00
CA SER A 200 -14.15 -24.37 -6.97
C SER A 200 -13.41 -24.52 -8.31
N CYS A 201 -13.60 -25.64 -9.00
CA CYS A 201 -12.96 -25.93 -10.29
C CYS A 201 -13.38 -24.95 -11.40
N LEU A 202 -14.67 -24.61 -11.45
CA LEU A 202 -15.22 -23.66 -12.41
C LEU A 202 -14.94 -22.22 -11.99
N ALA A 203 -14.98 -21.91 -10.68
CA ALA A 203 -14.65 -20.59 -10.15
C ALA A 203 -13.23 -20.15 -10.53
N THR A 204 -12.24 -21.05 -10.45
CA THR A 204 -10.87 -20.74 -10.85
C THR A 204 -10.79 -20.40 -12.35
N LEU A 205 -11.51 -21.13 -13.21
CA LEU A 205 -11.52 -20.85 -14.67
C LEU A 205 -12.21 -19.51 -15.00
N VAL A 206 -13.29 -19.18 -14.30
CA VAL A 206 -14.02 -17.92 -14.48
C VAL A 206 -13.20 -16.72 -13.95
N PHE A 207 -12.71 -16.79 -12.72
CA PHE A 207 -12.08 -15.64 -12.05
C PHE A 207 -10.63 -15.39 -12.47
N THR A 208 -9.88 -16.38 -12.95
CA THR A 208 -8.49 -16.13 -13.39
C THR A 208 -8.41 -15.28 -14.65
N ARG A 209 -9.42 -15.33 -15.54
CA ARG A 209 -9.39 -14.65 -16.84
C ARG A 209 -10.48 -13.60 -17.02
N HIS A 210 -11.62 -13.75 -16.35
CA HIS A 210 -12.81 -12.94 -16.61
C HIS A 210 -13.30 -12.18 -15.37
N LEU A 211 -12.50 -12.12 -14.30
CA LEU A 211 -12.87 -11.39 -13.08
C LEU A 211 -13.21 -9.92 -13.36
N GLY A 212 -12.38 -9.21 -14.13
CA GLY A 212 -12.65 -7.83 -14.50
C GLY A 212 -14.00 -7.63 -15.21
N ASP A 213 -14.39 -8.56 -16.08
CA ASP A 213 -15.66 -8.53 -16.82
C ASP A 213 -16.86 -8.79 -15.93
N VAL A 214 -16.73 -9.79 -15.06
CA VAL A 214 -17.73 -10.15 -14.05
C VAL A 214 -17.95 -8.99 -13.08
N MET A 215 -16.88 -8.33 -12.62
CA MET A 215 -16.98 -7.15 -11.76
C MET A 215 -17.59 -5.95 -12.50
N ALA A 216 -17.20 -5.71 -13.76
CA ALA A 216 -17.78 -4.64 -14.58
C ALA A 216 -19.30 -4.83 -14.76
N ALA A 217 -19.72 -6.07 -15.06
CA ALA A 217 -21.13 -6.43 -15.20
C ALA A 217 -21.92 -6.24 -13.90
N LEU A 218 -21.37 -6.67 -12.77
CA LEU A 218 -22.01 -6.48 -11.45
C LEU A 218 -22.09 -4.99 -11.06
N CYS A 219 -21.06 -4.20 -11.34
CA CYS A 219 -21.08 -2.76 -11.12
C CYS A 219 -22.16 -2.09 -11.98
N GLN A 220 -22.28 -2.47 -13.25
CA GLN A 220 -23.32 -1.96 -14.15
C GLN A 220 -24.73 -2.34 -13.68
N LEU A 221 -24.97 -3.61 -13.38
CA LEU A 221 -26.28 -4.10 -12.92
C LEU A 221 -26.69 -3.53 -11.56
N GLY A 222 -25.73 -3.30 -10.66
CA GLY A 222 -25.99 -2.84 -9.29
C GLY A 222 -26.05 -1.32 -9.13
N TYR A 223 -25.21 -0.56 -9.84
CA TYR A 223 -24.92 0.84 -9.51
C TYR A 223 -25.06 1.83 -10.66
N GLN A 224 -25.36 1.38 -11.88
CA GLN A 224 -25.56 2.31 -13.01
C GLN A 224 -26.76 3.24 -12.73
N PRO A 225 -26.58 4.57 -12.84
CA PRO A 225 -27.69 5.51 -12.70
C PRO A 225 -28.66 5.32 -13.88
N ARG A 226 -29.90 4.93 -13.57
CA ARG A 226 -30.94 4.67 -14.57
C ARG A 226 -31.52 6.01 -15.05
N ARG A 227 -31.43 6.29 -16.35
CA ARG A 227 -32.25 7.35 -16.98
C ARG A 227 -33.69 6.83 -17.09
N GLU A 228 -34.64 7.70 -16.77
CA GLU A 228 -36.09 7.42 -16.61
C GLU A 228 -36.75 6.72 -17.81
N GLU A 229 -36.12 6.74 -18.99
CA GLU A 229 -36.63 6.14 -20.24
C GLU A 229 -36.35 4.63 -20.38
N LYS A 230 -35.47 4.01 -19.56
CA LYS A 230 -35.15 2.57 -19.60
C LYS A 230 -35.67 1.80 -18.38
N MET A 231 -36.85 2.19 -17.89
CA MET A 231 -37.39 1.73 -16.60
C MET A 231 -37.95 0.28 -16.61
N GLN A 232 -37.96 -0.42 -17.75
CA GLN A 232 -38.76 -1.65 -17.90
C GLN A 232 -38.06 -2.99 -17.62
N ASP A 233 -36.72 -3.06 -17.52
CA ASP A 233 -36.07 -4.37 -17.63
C ASP A 233 -35.63 -5.06 -16.32
N LEU A 234 -35.45 -4.37 -15.19
CA LEU A 234 -34.77 -4.97 -14.02
C LEU A 234 -35.38 -4.55 -12.66
N SER A 235 -35.72 -5.54 -11.82
CA SER A 235 -36.30 -5.32 -10.48
C SER A 235 -35.27 -4.70 -9.51
N PRO A 236 -35.70 -3.83 -8.57
CA PRO A 236 -34.81 -3.32 -7.52
C PRO A 236 -34.23 -4.42 -6.62
N GLU A 237 -34.90 -5.55 -6.50
CA GLU A 237 -34.43 -6.72 -5.74
C GLU A 237 -33.23 -7.38 -6.42
N GLU A 238 -33.30 -7.53 -7.75
CA GLU A 238 -32.21 -8.09 -8.54
C GLU A 238 -30.95 -7.21 -8.49
N CYS A 239 -31.13 -5.89 -8.44
CA CYS A 239 -30.03 -4.96 -8.18
C CYS A 239 -29.41 -5.15 -6.80
N LYS A 240 -30.22 -5.36 -5.75
CA LYS A 240 -29.70 -5.66 -4.39
C LYS A 240 -28.91 -6.96 -4.38
N THR A 241 -29.43 -8.02 -5.02
CA THR A 241 -28.72 -9.29 -5.17
C THR A 241 -27.39 -9.12 -5.88
N CYS A 242 -27.32 -8.30 -6.95
CA CYS A 242 -26.06 -8.02 -7.64
C CYS A 242 -25.06 -7.27 -6.75
N LYS A 243 -25.51 -6.32 -5.93
CA LYS A 243 -24.65 -5.62 -4.95
C LYS A 243 -24.08 -6.57 -3.90
N GLU A 244 -24.90 -7.47 -3.39
CA GLU A 244 -24.49 -8.48 -2.41
C GLU A 244 -23.53 -9.50 -3.01
N ALA A 245 -23.80 -9.96 -4.23
CA ALA A 245 -22.92 -10.84 -4.98
C ALA A 245 -21.54 -10.21 -5.21
N LEU A 246 -21.50 -8.92 -5.58
CA LEU A 246 -20.25 -8.17 -5.71
C LEU A 246 -19.51 -8.12 -4.37
N LYS A 247 -20.16 -7.74 -3.27
CA LYS A 247 -19.53 -7.71 -1.94
C LYS A 247 -19.00 -9.09 -1.50
N LYS A 248 -19.74 -10.16 -1.78
CA LYS A 248 -19.32 -11.54 -1.49
C LYS A 248 -18.08 -11.93 -2.30
N LEU A 249 -18.06 -11.59 -3.59
CA LEU A 249 -16.95 -11.84 -4.50
C LEU A 249 -15.69 -11.07 -4.08
N LEU A 250 -15.81 -9.77 -3.77
CA LEU A 250 -14.71 -8.93 -3.30
C LEU A 250 -14.09 -9.40 -1.97
N ARG A 251 -14.84 -10.13 -1.14
CA ARG A 251 -14.34 -10.72 0.12
C ARG A 251 -13.67 -12.07 -0.07
N LYS A 252 -14.12 -12.88 -1.05
CA LYS A 252 -13.63 -14.24 -1.29
C LYS A 252 -12.30 -14.27 -2.05
N ILE A 253 -12.07 -13.30 -2.92
CA ILE A 253 -10.90 -13.24 -3.80
C ILE A 253 -9.73 -12.54 -3.10
N TYR A 254 -8.50 -12.97 -3.42
CA TYR A 254 -7.27 -12.37 -2.93
C TYR A 254 -7.24 -10.87 -3.23
N GLN A 255 -7.13 -10.04 -2.18
CA GLN A 255 -7.32 -8.59 -2.26
C GLN A 255 -6.46 -7.89 -3.32
N PRO A 256 -5.17 -8.24 -3.52
CA PRO A 256 -4.37 -7.62 -4.57
C PRO A 256 -4.95 -7.77 -5.98
N ILE A 257 -5.51 -8.93 -6.32
CA ILE A 257 -6.12 -9.16 -7.63
C ILE A 257 -7.35 -8.26 -7.79
N VAL A 258 -8.19 -8.17 -6.76
CA VAL A 258 -9.37 -7.30 -6.74
C VAL A 258 -8.98 -5.83 -6.95
N ILE A 259 -7.97 -5.35 -6.23
CA ILE A 259 -7.48 -3.98 -6.34
C ILE A 259 -6.95 -3.70 -7.75
N THR A 260 -6.17 -4.63 -8.31
CA THR A 260 -5.62 -4.51 -9.67
C THR A 260 -6.74 -4.37 -10.70
N GLU A 261 -7.77 -5.22 -10.62
CA GLU A 261 -8.91 -5.16 -11.52
C GLU A 261 -9.77 -3.90 -11.32
N LEU A 262 -9.96 -3.44 -10.07
CA LEU A 262 -10.65 -2.17 -9.79
C LEU A 262 -9.90 -0.95 -10.36
N LEU A 263 -8.57 -0.94 -10.28
CA LEU A 263 -7.72 0.09 -10.89
C LEU A 263 -7.83 0.08 -12.43
N ILE A 264 -7.86 -1.11 -13.04
CA ILE A 264 -8.10 -1.29 -14.48
C ILE A 264 -9.48 -0.74 -14.86
N LEU A 265 -10.52 -1.05 -14.08
CA LEU A 265 -11.90 -0.57 -14.32
C LEU A 265 -12.06 0.94 -14.12
N GLN A 266 -11.27 1.57 -13.24
CA GLN A 266 -11.25 3.01 -13.06
C GLN A 266 -10.64 3.75 -14.27
N GLY A 267 -9.84 3.05 -15.09
CA GLY A 267 -9.30 3.56 -16.35
C GLY A 267 -7.94 4.24 -16.27
N GLY A 268 -7.14 3.94 -15.24
CA GLY A 268 -5.82 4.54 -15.00
C GLY A 268 -5.87 6.02 -14.61
N PRO A 269 -4.88 6.54 -13.87
CA PRO A 269 -4.82 7.97 -13.61
C PRO A 269 -4.64 8.71 -14.95
N LYS A 270 -5.49 9.71 -15.20
CA LYS A 270 -5.26 10.70 -16.25
C LYS A 270 -3.84 11.23 -16.04
N GLN A 271 -2.91 10.91 -16.94
CA GLN A 271 -1.69 11.70 -17.03
C GLN A 271 -2.14 13.13 -17.31
N SER A 272 -1.87 13.99 -16.35
CA SER A 272 -2.14 15.42 -16.40
C SER A 272 -1.53 16.00 -17.68
N ALA A 273 -2.39 16.40 -18.60
CA ALA A 273 -2.03 17.43 -19.55
C ALA A 273 -2.09 18.77 -18.81
N ALA A 274 -0.94 19.43 -18.71
CA ALA A 274 -0.71 20.82 -18.38
C ALA A 274 -1.20 21.33 -17.00
N VAL A 275 -0.22 21.56 -16.14
CA VAL A 275 -0.24 22.56 -15.06
C VAL A 275 -0.71 23.90 -15.62
N GLY A 276 -1.79 24.43 -15.04
CA GLY A 276 -2.36 25.73 -15.38
C GLY A 276 -3.34 26.16 -14.30
N SER A 277 -2.79 26.81 -13.27
CA SER A 277 -3.43 27.49 -12.15
C SER A 277 -4.91 27.87 -12.30
N CYS A 278 -5.74 27.49 -11.33
CA CYS A 278 -6.99 28.18 -11.00
C CYS A 278 -7.27 28.09 -9.50
N ARG A 279 -6.78 29.06 -8.73
CA ARG A 279 -7.25 29.41 -7.38
C ARG A 279 -7.99 30.75 -7.49
N GLY A 280 -9.30 30.73 -7.22
CA GLY A 280 -10.21 31.81 -6.76
C GLY A 280 -10.19 33.20 -7.39
N SER A 281 -11.35 33.69 -7.86
CA SER A 281 -12.21 34.61 -7.09
C SER A 281 -13.33 35.21 -7.96
N ALA A 282 -14.35 35.75 -7.28
CA ALA A 282 -15.68 36.07 -7.76
C ALA A 282 -15.87 37.46 -8.42
N ARG A 283 -17.02 37.59 -9.11
CA ARG A 283 -17.87 38.79 -9.37
C ARG A 283 -17.26 40.02 -10.08
N GLY A 284 -17.90 40.41 -11.19
CA GLY A 284 -17.89 41.79 -11.70
C GLY A 284 -18.24 41.96 -13.18
N SER A 285 -19.49 42.34 -13.43
CA SER A 285 -20.02 43.24 -14.50
C SER A 285 -19.38 43.32 -15.91
N ALA A 286 -20.25 43.11 -16.92
CA ALA A 286 -20.15 43.63 -18.30
C ALA A 286 -20.21 45.19 -18.32
N PRO A 287 -20.03 45.95 -19.44
CA PRO A 287 -20.29 45.58 -20.85
C PRO A 287 -19.39 46.21 -21.96
N GLY A 288 -19.61 45.82 -23.23
CA GLY A 288 -19.21 46.60 -24.42
C GLY A 288 -18.93 45.82 -25.73
N SER A 289 -19.94 45.76 -26.62
CA SER A 289 -19.96 45.97 -28.09
C SER A 289 -18.66 45.76 -28.92
N ALA A 290 -18.58 45.19 -30.13
CA ALA A 290 -19.48 44.60 -31.14
C ALA A 290 -18.57 43.90 -32.24
N PRO A 291 -18.98 43.62 -33.50
CA PRO A 291 -18.99 42.25 -34.04
C PRO A 291 -18.14 42.02 -35.31
N GLY A 292 -17.99 40.76 -35.71
CA GLY A 292 -17.76 40.38 -37.12
C GLY A 292 -16.61 39.40 -37.37
N SER A 293 -16.97 38.17 -37.76
CA SER A 293 -16.44 37.44 -38.95
C SER A 293 -16.73 35.94 -38.82
N ALA A 294 -17.48 35.42 -39.78
CA ALA A 294 -17.85 34.01 -39.93
C ALA A 294 -16.69 33.19 -40.56
N PRO A 295 -16.80 31.85 -40.61
CA PRO A 295 -15.67 30.92 -40.45
C PRO A 295 -15.06 30.43 -41.78
N GLY A 296 -13.74 30.22 -41.78
CA GLY A 296 -13.02 29.47 -42.79
C GLY A 296 -12.85 28.01 -42.36
N SER A 297 -13.51 27.10 -43.07
CA SER A 297 -13.41 25.66 -42.90
C SER A 297 -12.12 25.13 -43.54
N ALA A 298 -11.35 24.34 -42.81
CA ALA A 298 -10.40 23.38 -43.40
C ALA A 298 -10.45 22.05 -42.60
N PRO A 299 -10.38 20.89 -43.28
CA PRO A 299 -10.78 19.61 -42.72
C PRO A 299 -9.59 18.72 -42.34
N GLY A 300 -9.84 17.72 -41.50
CA GLY A 300 -9.03 16.50 -41.46
C GLY A 300 -7.93 16.46 -40.40
N SER A 301 -8.32 16.19 -39.16
CA SER A 301 -7.46 15.44 -38.23
C SER A 301 -8.28 14.32 -37.63
N ALA A 302 -7.90 13.09 -37.98
CA ALA A 302 -8.53 11.86 -37.53
C ALA A 302 -8.53 11.77 -35.99
N PRO A 303 -9.57 11.22 -35.35
CA PRO A 303 -9.57 11.01 -33.93
C PRO A 303 -8.65 9.82 -33.62
N GLY A 304 -7.39 10.11 -33.31
CA GLY A 304 -6.52 9.19 -32.60
C GLY A 304 -7.21 8.77 -31.31
N SER A 305 -7.42 7.46 -31.18
CA SER A 305 -8.08 6.76 -30.07
C SER A 305 -7.46 7.07 -28.69
N ALA A 306 -7.83 8.21 -28.11
CA ALA A 306 -7.70 8.45 -26.68
C ALA A 306 -8.67 7.51 -25.95
N LEU A 307 -8.19 6.85 -24.89
CA LEU A 307 -8.99 6.02 -23.98
C LEU A 307 -10.32 6.73 -23.70
N ARG A 308 -11.47 6.16 -24.12
CA ARG A 308 -12.76 6.62 -23.60
C ARG A 308 -12.72 6.36 -22.10
N SER A 309 -12.45 7.41 -21.32
CA SER A 309 -12.41 7.38 -19.87
C SER A 309 -13.64 6.66 -19.34
N ALA A 310 -13.47 5.79 -18.35
CA ALA A 310 -14.58 5.15 -17.66
C ALA A 310 -15.63 6.20 -17.22
N PRO A 311 -16.93 5.87 -17.27
CA PRO A 311 -18.00 6.77 -16.86
C PRO A 311 -17.75 7.34 -15.46
N ALA A 312 -18.15 8.59 -15.22
CA ALA A 312 -17.92 9.25 -13.93
C ALA A 312 -18.49 8.45 -12.75
N TRP A 313 -19.69 7.87 -12.90
CA TRP A 313 -20.32 7.03 -11.87
C TRP A 313 -19.47 5.78 -11.55
N LEU A 314 -18.86 5.14 -12.55
CA LEU A 314 -18.03 3.95 -12.36
C LEU A 314 -16.70 4.33 -11.70
N ARG A 315 -16.09 5.45 -12.11
CA ARG A 315 -14.88 5.96 -11.46
C ARG A 315 -15.11 6.29 -9.99
N CYS A 316 -16.24 6.92 -9.66
CA CYS A 316 -16.60 7.19 -8.27
C CYS A 316 -16.84 5.90 -7.48
N LEU A 317 -17.52 4.91 -8.06
CA LEU A 317 -17.76 3.62 -7.41
C LEU A 317 -16.48 2.81 -7.19
N CYS A 318 -15.61 2.72 -8.20
CA CYS A 318 -14.31 2.06 -8.07
C CYS A 318 -13.43 2.77 -7.03
N GLY A 319 -13.41 4.11 -7.03
CA GLY A 319 -12.72 4.89 -5.99
C GLY A 319 -13.27 4.62 -4.58
N TRP A 320 -14.59 4.49 -4.45
CA TRP A 320 -15.24 4.13 -3.18
C TRP A 320 -14.84 2.74 -2.70
N LEU A 321 -14.93 1.74 -3.58
CA LEU A 321 -14.56 0.35 -3.28
C LEU A 321 -13.08 0.24 -2.93
N LEU A 322 -12.19 0.93 -3.67
CA LEU A 322 -10.76 0.96 -3.38
C LEU A 322 -10.46 1.59 -2.02
N SER A 323 -11.13 2.71 -1.69
CA SER A 323 -10.98 3.37 -0.39
C SER A 323 -11.47 2.48 0.76
N GLU A 324 -12.62 1.82 0.59
CA GLU A 324 -13.15 0.85 1.56
C GLU A 324 -12.16 -0.31 1.80
N ARG A 325 -11.48 -0.78 0.75
CA ARG A 325 -10.46 -1.83 0.87
C ARG A 325 -9.15 -1.34 1.47
N LEU A 326 -8.74 -0.11 1.19
CA LEU A 326 -7.54 0.48 1.77
C LEU A 326 -7.65 0.62 3.29
N MET A 327 -8.82 1.02 3.78
CA MET A 327 -9.09 1.20 5.21
C MET A 327 -9.29 -0.11 5.98
N GLN A 328 -9.40 -1.26 5.30
CA GLN A 328 -9.45 -2.57 5.96
C GLN A 328 -8.08 -2.94 6.54
N PRO A 329 -8.04 -3.82 7.56
CA PRO A 329 -6.77 -4.30 8.09
C PRO A 329 -5.97 -5.01 6.98
N LYS A 330 -4.68 -4.65 6.84
CA LYS A 330 -3.78 -5.11 5.76
C LYS A 330 -4.22 -4.65 4.36
N GLY A 331 -5.08 -3.64 4.27
CA GLY A 331 -5.53 -3.03 3.02
C GLY A 331 -4.39 -2.33 2.28
N VAL A 332 -3.57 -1.55 3.00
CA VAL A 332 -2.38 -0.89 2.45
C VAL A 332 -1.41 -1.92 1.85
N GLN A 333 -1.14 -2.99 2.59
CA GLN A 333 -0.30 -4.10 2.12
C GLN A 333 -0.84 -4.71 0.82
N ALA A 334 -2.15 -4.89 0.72
CA ALA A 334 -2.78 -5.44 -0.48
C ALA A 334 -2.67 -4.50 -1.69
N VAL A 335 -2.75 -3.18 -1.48
CA VAL A 335 -2.56 -2.16 -2.54
C VAL A 335 -1.11 -2.15 -3.02
N VAL A 336 -0.15 -2.17 -2.09
CA VAL A 336 1.28 -2.23 -2.39
C VAL A 336 1.59 -3.46 -3.24
N ARG A 337 1.08 -4.65 -2.86
CA ARG A 337 1.21 -5.88 -3.64
C ARG A 337 0.57 -5.77 -5.02
N ALA A 338 -0.64 -5.25 -5.11
CA ALA A 338 -1.37 -5.12 -6.37
C ALA A 338 -0.57 -4.34 -7.42
N ILE A 339 0.04 -3.22 -7.00
CA ILE A 339 0.73 -2.29 -7.91
C ILE A 339 2.17 -2.75 -8.19
N LEU A 340 2.85 -3.35 -7.21
CA LEU A 340 4.25 -3.77 -7.35
C LEU A 340 4.40 -5.17 -7.96
N GLU A 341 3.55 -6.14 -7.57
CA GLU A 341 3.60 -7.53 -8.07
C GLU A 341 2.87 -7.68 -9.42
N GLY A 342 1.95 -6.77 -9.76
CA GLY A 342 1.06 -6.88 -10.93
C GLY A 342 1.66 -6.45 -12.27
N GLY A 343 2.91 -5.98 -12.33
CA GLY A 343 3.56 -5.57 -13.58
C GLY A 343 4.61 -6.58 -14.03
N MET A 344 4.56 -7.03 -15.29
CA MET A 344 5.71 -7.71 -15.92
C MET A 344 6.96 -6.87 -15.66
N GLY A 345 7.95 -7.47 -15.00
CA GLY A 345 9.17 -6.80 -14.55
C GLY A 345 9.77 -5.97 -15.66
N GLY A 346 9.81 -4.65 -15.44
CA GLY A 346 10.21 -3.69 -16.46
C GLY A 346 9.71 -2.30 -16.13
N GLU A 347 10.67 -1.45 -15.74
CA GLU A 347 10.62 0.01 -15.59
C GLU A 347 10.21 0.57 -14.21
N SER A 348 11.28 0.87 -13.46
CA SER A 348 11.39 1.78 -12.30
C SER A 348 10.47 1.50 -11.12
N ASP A 349 10.79 0.46 -10.34
CA ASP A 349 10.16 0.13 -9.05
C ASP A 349 10.00 1.36 -8.13
N TRP A 350 10.93 2.31 -8.18
CA TRP A 350 10.85 3.55 -7.38
C TRP A 350 9.69 4.48 -7.79
N ARG A 351 9.36 4.60 -9.09
CA ARG A 351 8.23 5.43 -9.56
C ARG A 351 6.90 4.81 -9.17
N LYS A 352 6.82 3.47 -9.21
CA LYS A 352 5.66 2.74 -8.71
C LYS A 352 5.52 2.94 -7.21
N CYS A 353 6.62 2.85 -6.45
CA CYS A 353 6.61 3.13 -5.00
C CYS A 353 6.16 4.57 -4.70
N GLU A 354 6.61 5.55 -5.48
CA GLU A 354 6.20 6.94 -5.33
C GLU A 354 4.73 7.15 -5.68
N ALA A 355 4.23 6.55 -6.76
CA ALA A 355 2.81 6.62 -7.11
C ALA A 355 1.92 6.00 -6.03
N VAL A 356 2.34 4.86 -5.45
CA VAL A 356 1.65 4.24 -4.31
C VAL A 356 1.67 5.18 -3.10
N ALA A 357 2.81 5.79 -2.79
CA ALA A 357 2.93 6.73 -1.69
C ALA A 357 1.98 7.93 -1.85
N TRP A 358 1.87 8.48 -3.06
CA TRP A 358 0.89 9.53 -3.38
C TRP A 358 -0.56 9.08 -3.17
N ILE A 359 -0.90 7.84 -3.56
CA ILE A 359 -2.25 7.29 -3.33
C ILE A 359 -2.55 7.18 -1.83
N LEU A 360 -1.56 6.79 -1.01
CA LEU A 360 -1.74 6.64 0.43
C LEU A 360 -1.88 7.98 1.15
N VAL A 361 -1.15 9.01 0.70
CA VAL A 361 -1.16 10.34 1.33
C VAL A 361 -2.35 11.18 0.89
N THR A 362 -2.87 10.98 -0.33
CA THR A 362 -4.02 11.75 -0.83
C THR A 362 -5.32 11.18 -0.26
N PRO A 363 -6.00 11.86 0.68
CA PRO A 363 -7.26 11.35 1.22
C PRO A 363 -8.32 11.33 0.10
N PRO A 364 -9.15 10.27 0.01
CA PRO A 364 -10.18 10.21 -1.01
C PRO A 364 -11.26 11.27 -0.72
N GLN A 365 -11.80 11.88 -1.78
CA GLN A 365 -12.87 12.90 -1.71
C GLN A 365 -14.17 12.41 -1.02
N GLN A 366 -14.23 11.13 -0.67
CA GLN A 366 -15.39 10.44 -0.12
C GLN A 366 -15.26 10.16 1.38
N CYS A 367 -14.11 10.48 2.00
CA CYS A 367 -13.93 10.40 3.44
C CYS A 367 -14.54 11.63 4.14
N ALA A 368 -15.26 11.39 5.24
CA ALA A 368 -15.91 12.45 6.02
C ALA A 368 -14.90 13.37 6.75
N SER A 369 -13.72 12.84 7.09
CA SER A 369 -12.60 13.61 7.63
C SER A 369 -11.26 12.98 7.21
N ALA A 370 -10.24 13.80 6.99
CA ALA A 370 -8.88 13.35 6.71
C ALA A 370 -8.27 12.63 7.93
N ASP A 371 -8.64 13.05 9.13
CA ASP A 371 -8.12 12.51 10.39
C ASP A 371 -8.55 11.06 10.65
N SER A 372 -9.82 10.72 10.37
CA SER A 372 -10.31 9.34 10.47
C SER A 372 -9.63 8.41 9.47
N TYR A 373 -9.25 8.93 8.30
CA TYR A 373 -8.52 8.17 7.30
C TYR A 373 -7.09 7.86 7.77
N PHE A 374 -6.36 8.87 8.26
CA PHE A 374 -4.99 8.68 8.74
C PHE A 374 -4.92 7.77 9.97
N THR A 375 -5.92 7.80 10.85
CA THR A 375 -6.02 6.88 11.99
C THR A 375 -5.99 5.40 11.55
N HIS A 376 -6.55 5.06 10.39
CA HIS A 376 -6.57 3.68 9.88
C HIS A 376 -5.40 3.34 8.95
N VAL A 377 -4.86 4.32 8.22
CA VAL A 377 -3.81 4.10 7.22
C VAL A 377 -2.40 4.18 7.82
N CYS A 378 -2.16 5.12 8.73
CA CYS A 378 -0.83 5.35 9.31
C CYS A 378 -0.25 4.14 10.07
N PRO A 379 -1.00 3.43 10.93
CA PRO A 379 -0.49 2.20 11.56
C PRO A 379 -0.10 1.14 10.53
N GLN A 380 -0.89 1.01 9.46
CA GLN A 380 -0.59 0.04 8.40
C GLN A 380 0.65 0.42 7.58
N ILE A 381 0.96 1.72 7.44
CA ILE A 381 2.21 2.18 6.82
C ILE A 381 3.41 1.79 7.68
N LEU A 382 3.30 1.92 9.01
CA LEU A 382 4.35 1.49 9.94
C LEU A 382 4.57 -0.03 9.86
N ASP A 383 3.51 -0.82 9.77
CA ASP A 383 3.58 -2.28 9.60
C ASP A 383 4.36 -2.71 8.34
N LEU A 384 4.43 -1.87 7.30
CA LEU A 384 5.21 -2.17 6.08
C LEU A 384 6.72 -2.19 6.36
N LEU A 385 7.20 -1.50 7.39
CA LEU A 385 8.62 -1.48 7.78
C LEU A 385 9.08 -2.79 8.40
N HIS A 386 8.16 -3.61 8.93
CA HIS A 386 8.46 -4.86 9.62
C HIS A 386 8.27 -6.11 8.75
N PHE A 387 8.16 -5.93 7.43
CA PHE A 387 7.92 -7.03 6.52
C PHE A 387 9.16 -7.94 6.39
N LYS A 388 8.98 -9.25 6.62
CA LYS A 388 10.09 -10.22 6.77
C LYS A 388 10.68 -10.75 5.45
N ASP A 389 9.93 -10.68 4.35
CA ASP A 389 10.34 -11.29 3.08
C ASP A 389 11.42 -10.45 2.39
N GLN A 390 12.66 -10.96 2.31
CA GLN A 390 13.84 -10.20 1.86
C GLN A 390 13.69 -9.53 0.47
N LEU A 391 13.01 -10.16 -0.49
CA LEU A 391 12.87 -9.66 -1.86
C LEU A 391 11.87 -8.51 -1.97
N THR A 392 10.77 -8.57 -1.23
CA THR A 392 9.74 -7.52 -1.24
C THR A 392 9.98 -6.48 -0.15
N ALA A 393 10.68 -6.81 0.93
CA ALA A 393 10.91 -5.92 2.07
C ALA A 393 11.52 -4.57 1.65
N GLN A 394 12.46 -4.56 0.70
CA GLN A 394 13.04 -3.31 0.22
C GLN A 394 12.02 -2.41 -0.49
N GLN A 395 11.12 -2.98 -1.30
CA GLN A 395 10.10 -2.19 -1.99
C GLN A 395 9.04 -1.67 -1.01
N PHE A 396 8.65 -2.49 -0.04
CA PHE A 396 7.71 -2.12 1.02
C PHE A 396 8.27 -1.03 1.93
N GLN A 397 9.54 -1.16 2.31
CA GLN A 397 10.27 -0.13 3.06
C GLN A 397 10.32 1.18 2.27
N ARG A 398 10.64 1.15 0.97
CA ARG A 398 10.66 2.35 0.12
C ARG A 398 9.30 3.03 0.05
N VAL A 399 8.22 2.26 -0.10
CA VAL A 399 6.85 2.82 -0.07
C VAL A 399 6.58 3.47 1.28
N ALA A 400 6.89 2.79 2.39
CA ALA A 400 6.67 3.31 3.74
C ALA A 400 7.41 4.64 3.97
N THR A 401 8.71 4.67 3.68
CA THR A 401 9.54 5.88 3.86
C THR A 401 9.10 7.02 2.94
N ARG A 402 8.73 6.73 1.69
CA ARG A 402 8.23 7.75 0.76
C ARG A 402 6.86 8.29 1.18
N SER A 403 5.97 7.42 1.68
CA SER A 403 4.65 7.81 2.17
C SER A 403 4.76 8.69 3.40
N LEU A 404 5.66 8.36 4.33
CA LEU A 404 5.95 9.18 5.49
C LEU A 404 6.48 10.56 5.08
N LEU A 405 7.46 10.62 4.17
CA LEU A 405 8.02 11.90 3.71
C LEU A 405 6.95 12.79 3.05
N LEU A 406 6.13 12.21 2.16
CA LEU A 406 5.05 12.95 1.50
C LEU A 406 3.99 13.41 2.51
N LEU A 407 3.64 12.60 3.51
CA LEU A 407 2.69 13.01 4.53
C LEU A 407 3.23 14.17 5.38
N VAL A 408 4.52 14.15 5.71
CA VAL A 408 5.18 15.24 6.44
C VAL A 408 5.21 16.54 5.62
N GLN A 409 5.30 16.44 4.28
CA GLN A 409 5.31 17.61 3.39
C GLN A 409 3.91 18.20 3.16
N GLU A 410 2.91 17.36 2.92
CA GLU A 410 1.54 17.81 2.59
C GLU A 410 0.71 18.14 3.85
N GLU A 411 0.77 17.30 4.90
CA GLU A 411 -0.07 17.41 6.11
C GLU A 411 0.75 17.18 7.40
N PRO A 412 1.63 18.13 7.79
CA PRO A 412 2.58 17.94 8.89
C PRO A 412 1.91 17.72 10.26
N GLY A 413 0.71 18.28 10.48
CA GLY A 413 -0.04 18.10 11.73
C GLY A 413 -0.50 16.65 11.93
N ALA A 414 -1.08 16.04 10.89
CA ALA A 414 -1.51 14.64 10.91
C ALA A 414 -0.31 13.69 10.97
N ALA A 415 0.78 13.99 10.25
CA ALA A 415 2.01 13.21 10.30
C ALA A 415 2.62 13.15 11.71
N ARG A 416 2.65 14.28 12.41
CA ARG A 416 3.14 14.34 13.79
C ARG A 416 2.31 13.45 14.71
N GLN A 417 0.99 13.59 14.70
CA GLN A 417 0.09 12.87 15.62
C GLN A 417 0.00 11.37 15.33
N HIS A 418 -0.12 10.98 14.05
CA HIS A 418 -0.46 9.60 13.67
C HIS A 418 0.72 8.76 13.19
N LEU A 419 1.88 9.34 12.86
CA LEU A 419 3.09 8.60 12.45
C LEU A 419 4.27 8.84 13.38
N LEU A 420 4.67 10.09 13.63
CA LEU A 420 5.89 10.39 14.38
C LEU A 420 5.74 10.11 15.87
N THR A 421 4.65 10.54 16.50
CA THR A 421 4.37 10.25 17.92
C THR A 421 4.37 8.75 18.23
N PRO A 422 3.64 7.87 17.51
CA PRO A 422 3.67 6.44 17.81
C PRO A 422 5.04 5.81 17.54
N LEU A 423 5.73 6.21 16.47
CA LEU A 423 7.05 5.69 16.12
C LEU A 423 8.12 6.03 17.16
N LEU A 424 8.14 7.28 17.63
CA LEU A 424 9.11 7.77 18.61
C LEU A 424 8.66 7.55 20.06
N SER A 425 7.44 7.04 20.29
CA SER A 425 6.90 6.85 21.64
C SER A 425 7.81 6.06 22.58
N PRO A 426 8.51 4.98 22.17
CA PRO A 426 9.41 4.26 23.06
C PRO A 426 10.62 5.11 23.47
N LEU A 427 11.15 5.94 22.55
CA LEU A 427 12.28 6.83 22.82
C LEU A 427 11.87 8.05 23.67
N HIS A 428 10.69 8.62 23.43
CA HIS A 428 10.16 9.70 24.27
C HIS A 428 9.96 9.25 25.72
N ARG A 429 9.52 8.00 25.94
CA ARG A 429 9.41 7.42 27.29
C ARG A 429 10.76 7.27 28.01
N CYS A 430 11.86 7.23 27.27
CA CYS A 430 13.21 7.24 27.82
C CYS A 430 13.72 8.65 28.17
N THR A 431 12.96 9.71 27.88
CA THR A 431 13.39 11.09 28.13
C THR A 431 13.01 11.51 29.56
N PRO A 432 13.98 12.00 30.37
CA PRO A 432 13.75 12.28 31.79
C PRO A 432 12.81 13.47 32.05
N ALA A 433 12.54 14.31 31.05
CA ALA A 433 11.73 15.52 31.18
C ALA A 433 10.20 15.30 30.99
N SER A 434 9.75 14.10 30.61
CA SER A 434 8.41 13.96 30.03
C SER A 434 7.26 13.72 31.02
N ASN A 435 7.45 13.33 32.28
CA ASN A 435 6.29 12.86 33.08
C ASN A 435 6.32 13.22 34.57
N GLU A 436 5.65 14.32 34.92
CA GLU A 436 4.91 14.39 36.18
C GLU A 436 3.63 13.53 36.04
N GLY A 437 3.63 12.30 36.55
CA GLY A 437 2.38 11.65 36.97
C GLY A 437 1.88 10.39 36.24
N GLN A 438 2.61 9.76 35.32
CA GLN A 438 2.25 8.41 34.84
C GLN A 438 3.37 7.42 35.16
N SER A 439 3.00 6.36 35.89
CA SER A 439 3.85 5.24 36.30
C SER A 439 4.90 4.93 35.22
N GLN A 440 6.18 5.01 35.60
CA GLN A 440 7.34 4.74 34.75
C GLN A 440 7.26 3.32 34.20
N ALA A 441 6.57 3.16 33.08
CA ALA A 441 6.48 1.90 32.40
C ALA A 441 7.85 1.65 31.77
N ALA A 442 8.55 0.63 32.26
CA ALA A 442 9.77 0.12 31.66
C ALA A 442 9.56 -0.10 30.16
N VAL A 443 10.54 0.28 29.34
CA VAL A 443 10.51 0.03 27.90
C VAL A 443 11.20 -1.30 27.66
N GLU A 444 10.47 -2.25 27.12
CA GLU A 444 10.97 -3.60 26.84
C GLU A 444 11.98 -3.60 25.69
N GLU A 445 12.83 -4.63 25.68
CA GLU A 445 13.92 -4.78 24.71
C GLU A 445 13.41 -4.82 23.25
N CYS A 446 12.32 -5.54 23.01
CA CYS A 446 11.75 -5.70 21.68
C CYS A 446 11.17 -4.38 21.15
N GLU A 447 10.50 -3.60 22.02
CA GLU A 447 9.92 -2.29 21.67
C GLU A 447 11.02 -1.29 21.31
N LEU A 448 12.09 -1.22 22.11
CA LEU A 448 13.20 -0.32 21.85
C LEU A 448 13.99 -0.71 20.59
N SER A 449 14.28 -2.00 20.43
CA SER A 449 15.03 -2.50 19.27
C SER A 449 14.26 -2.29 17.96
N GLN A 450 12.94 -2.49 17.98
CA GLN A 450 12.07 -2.21 16.84
C GLN A 450 12.04 -0.72 16.51
N CYS A 451 11.87 0.15 17.53
CA CYS A 451 11.88 1.60 17.36
C CYS A 451 13.18 2.10 16.72
N VAL A 452 14.34 1.69 17.25
CA VAL A 452 15.65 2.07 16.68
C VAL A 452 15.81 1.57 15.25
N SER A 453 15.33 0.35 14.94
CA SER A 453 15.34 -0.18 13.57
C SER A 453 14.47 0.64 12.63
N ASP A 454 13.32 1.11 13.09
CA ASP A 454 12.40 1.91 12.28
C ASP A 454 12.95 3.32 12.03
N VAL A 455 13.52 3.94 13.06
CA VAL A 455 14.25 5.22 12.93
C VAL A 455 15.42 5.06 11.95
N TYR A 456 16.18 3.98 12.07
CA TYR A 456 17.26 3.69 11.13
C TYR A 456 16.76 3.58 9.67
N LYS A 457 15.69 2.81 9.44
CA LYS A 457 15.12 2.60 8.10
C LYS A 457 14.59 3.88 7.46
N ILE A 458 13.99 4.76 8.25
CA ILE A 458 13.41 6.00 7.74
C ILE A 458 14.48 7.07 7.50
N TRP A 459 15.32 7.34 8.50
CA TRP A 459 16.25 8.47 8.46
C TRP A 459 17.54 8.15 7.70
N VAL A 460 18.05 6.91 7.79
CA VAL A 460 19.30 6.52 7.12
C VAL A 460 19.04 5.91 5.75
N VAL A 461 18.23 4.84 5.68
CA VAL A 461 18.01 4.12 4.41
C VAL A 461 17.11 4.89 3.44
N GLY A 462 16.19 5.72 3.95
CA GLY A 462 15.33 6.59 3.15
C GLY A 462 16.07 7.68 2.38
N ASN A 463 17.23 8.12 2.89
CA ASN A 463 18.11 9.13 2.29
C ASN A 463 17.40 10.42 1.84
N SER A 464 16.36 10.86 2.55
CA SER A 464 15.60 12.08 2.26
C SER A 464 15.43 12.93 3.52
N PRO A 465 16.39 13.81 3.84
CA PRO A 465 16.27 14.69 5.01
C PRO A 465 15.21 15.76 4.74
N SER A 466 14.17 15.81 5.57
CA SER A 466 13.27 16.96 5.65
C SER A 466 13.46 17.66 6.98
N ALA A 467 13.38 19.00 6.99
CA ALA A 467 13.56 19.79 8.21
C ALA A 467 12.63 19.31 9.34
N SER A 468 11.37 18.98 9.02
CA SER A 468 10.41 18.47 10.00
C SER A 468 10.79 17.09 10.58
N LEU A 469 11.38 16.20 9.78
CA LEU A 469 11.88 14.91 10.27
C LEU A 469 13.14 15.08 11.13
N LEU A 470 14.00 16.04 10.81
CA LEU A 470 15.17 16.36 11.61
C LEU A 470 14.76 16.98 12.95
N THR A 471 13.80 17.91 12.97
CA THR A 471 13.28 18.49 14.22
C THR A 471 12.63 17.43 15.13
N ALA A 472 11.94 16.44 14.56
CA ALA A 472 11.37 15.35 15.37
C ALA A 472 12.45 14.40 15.90
N LEU A 473 13.56 14.22 15.17
CA LEU A 473 14.70 13.43 15.64
C LEU A 473 15.51 14.16 16.72
N GLU A 474 15.59 15.49 16.66
CA GLU A 474 16.28 16.33 17.65
C GLU A 474 15.74 16.09 19.07
N GLU A 475 14.41 15.95 19.23
CA GLU A 475 13.76 15.71 20.52
C GLU A 475 14.21 14.39 21.21
N VAL A 476 14.53 13.37 20.42
CA VAL A 476 14.96 12.03 20.92
C VAL A 476 16.47 11.81 20.80
N LEU A 477 17.20 12.73 20.18
CA LEU A 477 18.63 12.60 19.90
C LEU A 477 19.47 12.35 21.17
N PRO A 478 19.20 13.01 22.32
CA PRO A 478 19.93 12.71 23.55
C PRO A 478 19.75 11.26 23.99
N VAL A 479 18.54 10.71 23.88
CA VAL A 479 18.25 9.30 24.23
C VAL A 479 18.98 8.33 23.30
N VAL A 480 19.02 8.62 21.99
CA VAL A 480 19.76 7.78 21.04
C VAL A 480 21.27 7.80 21.35
N PHE A 481 21.81 8.95 21.76
CA PHE A 481 23.20 9.06 22.18
C PHE A 481 23.49 8.30 23.48
N THR A 482 22.63 8.41 24.50
CA THR A 482 22.81 7.63 25.74
C THR A 482 22.74 6.13 25.49
N LEU A 483 21.84 5.69 24.60
CA LEU A 483 21.77 4.31 24.13
C LEU A 483 23.05 3.90 23.38
N PHE A 484 23.59 4.77 22.52
CA PHE A 484 24.85 4.50 21.82
C PHE A 484 26.03 4.32 22.79
N CYS A 485 26.16 5.19 23.79
CA CYS A 485 27.17 5.06 24.85
C CYS A 485 27.05 3.73 25.59
N PHE A 486 25.82 3.29 25.88
CA PHE A 486 25.55 1.97 26.46
C PHE A 486 25.96 0.82 25.52
N THR A 487 25.66 0.92 24.21
CA THR A 487 26.06 -0.10 23.22
C THR A 487 27.56 -0.15 22.94
N LYS A 488 28.33 0.86 23.31
CA LYS A 488 29.80 0.82 23.20
C LYS A 488 30.44 0.08 24.38
N GLN A 489 29.83 0.15 25.57
CA GLN A 489 30.26 -0.62 26.73
C GLN A 489 29.83 -2.10 26.66
N ASN A 490 28.69 -2.38 25.99
CA ASN A 490 28.10 -3.72 25.93
C ASN A 490 28.08 -4.28 24.51
N VAL A 491 27.99 -5.60 24.34
CA VAL A 491 27.79 -6.21 23.02
C VAL A 491 26.31 -6.10 22.64
N SER A 492 26.00 -5.21 21.69
CA SER A 492 24.63 -5.03 21.20
C SER A 492 24.57 -4.88 19.68
N HIS A 493 23.52 -5.43 19.07
CA HIS A 493 23.22 -5.27 17.65
C HIS A 493 22.73 -3.86 17.28
N LEU A 494 22.34 -3.04 18.28
CA LEU A 494 21.87 -1.67 18.10
C LEU A 494 23.00 -0.65 17.87
N ARG A 495 24.27 -1.05 18.04
CA ARG A 495 25.42 -0.15 17.93
C ARG A 495 25.50 0.57 16.58
N ALA A 496 25.46 -0.18 15.48
CA ALA A 496 25.56 0.39 14.14
C ALA A 496 24.33 1.27 13.77
N PRO A 497 23.08 0.83 14.03
CA PRO A 497 21.91 1.68 13.84
C PRO A 497 21.98 3.02 14.60
N CYS A 498 22.33 3.02 15.89
CA CYS A 498 22.41 4.25 16.67
C CYS A 498 23.52 5.18 16.15
N GLN A 499 24.68 4.63 15.82
CA GLN A 499 25.80 5.39 15.25
C GLN A 499 25.41 6.07 13.92
N GLU A 500 24.83 5.31 13.00
CA GLU A 500 24.43 5.84 11.68
C GLU A 500 23.31 6.89 11.80
N ILE A 501 22.36 6.74 12.74
CA ILE A 501 21.33 7.76 13.01
C ILE A 501 21.97 9.08 13.47
N LEU A 502 22.89 9.01 14.43
CA LEU A 502 23.58 10.20 14.97
C LEU A 502 24.44 10.88 13.89
N LEU A 503 25.24 10.12 13.15
CA LEU A 503 26.05 10.65 12.05
C LEU A 503 25.18 11.27 10.95
N ARG A 504 24.03 10.66 10.64
CA ARG A 504 23.11 11.16 9.62
C ARG A 504 22.43 12.46 10.06
N TYR A 505 22.07 12.61 11.33
CA TYR A 505 21.57 13.88 11.84
C TYR A 505 22.64 14.98 11.74
N LEU A 506 23.83 14.72 12.28
CA LEU A 506 24.92 15.72 12.33
C LEU A 506 25.43 16.14 10.93
N SER A 507 25.30 15.29 9.92
CA SER A 507 25.69 15.61 8.54
C SER A 507 24.64 16.34 7.71
N HIS A 508 23.35 16.27 8.08
CA HIS A 508 22.24 16.87 7.32
C HIS A 508 21.46 17.96 8.06
N ALA A 509 21.71 18.16 9.35
CA ALA A 509 21.13 19.25 10.13
C ALA A 509 21.73 20.61 9.74
N GLU A 510 20.96 21.67 9.98
CA GLU A 510 21.49 23.03 9.89
C GLU A 510 22.65 23.20 10.88
N PRO A 511 23.72 23.94 10.52
CA PRO A 511 24.92 24.03 11.35
C PRO A 511 24.63 24.55 12.76
N SER A 512 23.70 25.50 12.92
CA SER A 512 23.26 26.00 14.23
C SER A 512 22.58 24.91 15.08
N ALA A 513 21.72 24.08 14.47
CA ALA A 513 21.02 22.99 15.13
C ALA A 513 21.95 21.80 15.44
N ALA A 514 22.94 21.56 14.59
CA ALA A 514 23.98 20.56 14.82
C ALA A 514 24.88 20.96 16.00
N LEU A 515 25.27 22.24 16.08
CA LEU A 515 26.05 22.78 17.20
C LEU A 515 25.25 22.79 18.52
N SER A 516 23.96 23.17 18.49
CA SER A 516 23.11 23.07 19.68
C SER A 516 22.94 21.64 20.16
N ALA A 517 22.77 20.69 19.24
CA ALA A 517 22.75 19.27 19.57
C ALA A 517 24.08 18.81 20.19
N LEU A 518 25.23 19.18 19.61
CA LEU A 518 26.54 18.84 20.20
C LEU A 518 26.72 19.41 21.61
N ARG A 519 26.29 20.65 21.85
CA ARG A 519 26.27 21.25 23.21
C ARG A 519 25.41 20.47 24.20
N GLN A 520 24.27 19.95 23.75
CA GLN A 520 23.39 19.12 24.58
C GLN A 520 24.04 17.76 24.88
N LEU A 521 24.62 17.12 23.86
CA LEU A 521 25.27 15.82 24.01
C LEU A 521 26.54 15.90 24.88
N SER A 522 27.26 17.03 24.85
CA SER A 522 28.46 17.26 25.65
C SER A 522 28.18 17.72 27.08
N GLY A 523 26.90 17.89 27.47
CA GLY A 523 26.51 18.33 28.81
C GLY A 523 26.74 19.81 29.11
N LEU A 524 27.10 20.62 28.10
CA LEU A 524 27.36 22.07 28.28
C LEU A 524 26.06 22.87 28.44
N GLN A 525 24.96 22.38 27.88
CA GLN A 525 23.63 22.92 28.12
C GLN A 525 23.10 22.28 29.42
N GLY A 526 23.33 22.99 30.54
CA GLY A 526 23.17 22.47 31.89
C GLY A 526 21.94 21.61 32.11
N GLN A 527 22.15 20.42 32.68
CA GLN A 527 21.09 19.68 33.34
C GLN A 527 20.47 20.61 34.38
N ARG A 528 19.20 20.95 34.21
CA ARG A 528 18.41 21.53 35.30
C ARG A 528 18.48 20.55 36.46
N SER A 529 19.31 20.88 37.44
CA SER A 529 19.46 20.11 38.67
C SER A 529 18.09 19.99 39.33
N GLY A 530 17.56 18.78 39.40
CA GLY A 530 16.24 18.56 39.98
C GLY A 530 15.75 17.14 39.79
N GLY A 531 16.41 16.17 40.43
CA GLY A 531 15.79 14.91 40.87
C GLY A 531 15.01 14.08 39.84
N ALA A 532 15.38 14.07 38.55
CA ALA A 532 14.81 13.12 37.61
C ALA A 532 15.30 11.71 37.96
N ALA A 533 14.38 10.75 38.05
CA ALA A 533 14.71 9.35 38.29
C ALA A 533 15.75 8.88 37.27
N ASP A 534 16.86 8.31 37.75
CA ASP A 534 17.94 7.78 36.93
C ASP A 534 17.39 6.60 36.10
N LEU A 535 16.91 6.90 34.90
CA LEU A 535 16.54 5.89 33.91
C LEU A 535 17.85 5.32 33.35
N LEU A 536 18.09 4.03 33.58
CA LEU A 536 19.29 3.34 33.13
C LEU A 536 18.95 2.29 32.08
N PHE A 537 19.81 2.18 31.06
CA PHE A 537 19.75 1.07 30.13
C PHE A 537 20.41 -0.16 30.73
N THR A 538 19.74 -1.30 30.62
CA THR A 538 20.24 -2.61 31.03
C THR A 538 20.27 -3.55 29.82
N PRO A 539 21.21 -4.50 29.76
CA PRO A 539 21.31 -5.42 28.63
C PRO A 539 20.11 -6.36 28.59
N GLY A 540 19.53 -6.50 27.40
CA GLY A 540 18.45 -7.42 27.14
C GLY A 540 18.91 -8.85 26.85
N SER A 541 17.97 -9.80 26.85
CA SER A 541 18.25 -11.22 26.59
C SER A 541 18.61 -11.51 25.13
N ASP A 542 18.12 -10.70 24.19
CA ASP A 542 18.37 -10.85 22.75
C ASP A 542 19.53 -9.94 22.25
N GLY A 543 20.29 -9.34 23.17
CA GLY A 543 21.40 -8.44 22.87
C GLY A 543 20.99 -7.02 22.48
N GLY A 544 19.75 -6.63 22.77
CA GLY A 544 19.25 -5.26 22.76
C GLY A 544 19.40 -4.58 24.14
N ALA A 545 18.63 -3.52 24.37
CA ALA A 545 18.64 -2.77 25.62
C ALA A 545 17.22 -2.59 26.18
N ARG A 546 17.08 -2.66 27.51
CA ARG A 546 15.83 -2.37 28.25
C ARG A 546 16.02 -1.13 29.11
N LEU A 547 15.00 -0.29 29.22
CA LEU A 547 15.02 0.83 30.16
C LEU A 547 14.49 0.40 31.53
N SER A 548 15.23 0.67 32.60
CA SER A 548 14.82 0.38 33.97
C SER A 548 15.08 1.57 34.88
N CYS A 549 14.27 1.71 35.93
CA CYS A 549 14.51 2.75 36.95
C CYS A 549 15.63 2.29 37.87
N ARG A 550 16.64 3.12 38.06
CA ARG A 550 17.73 2.84 38.99
C ARG A 550 17.21 2.88 40.42
N GLU A 551 17.40 1.78 41.14
CA GLU A 551 17.18 1.74 42.59
C GLU A 551 18.30 2.55 43.28
N ARG A 552 17.92 3.57 44.05
CA ARG A 552 18.86 4.43 44.78
C ARG A 552 19.41 3.68 45.99
N CYS A 553 20.47 2.91 45.81
CA CYS A 553 21.10 2.14 46.89
C CYS A 553 22.63 2.32 47.01
N SER A 554 23.24 3.30 46.35
CA SER A 554 24.69 3.54 46.49
C SER A 554 25.02 4.63 47.51
N GLU A 555 26.14 4.46 48.21
CA GLU A 555 26.77 5.49 49.05
C GLU A 555 27.04 6.76 48.23
N GLU A 556 26.98 7.95 48.86
CA GLU A 556 27.03 9.24 48.16
C GLU A 556 28.35 9.46 47.40
N ASP A 557 29.46 8.95 47.93
CA ASP A 557 30.80 9.07 47.33
C ASP A 557 30.96 8.18 46.08
N ASP A 558 30.51 6.93 46.16
CA ASP A 558 30.50 6.00 45.01
C ASP A 558 29.59 6.53 43.89
N ALA A 559 28.46 7.14 44.26
CA ALA A 559 27.54 7.75 43.29
C ALA A 559 28.17 8.93 42.54
N LEU A 560 29.04 9.70 43.19
CA LEU A 560 29.76 10.82 42.55
C LEU A 560 30.84 10.32 41.59
N TYR A 561 31.61 9.29 41.99
CA TYR A 561 32.64 8.71 41.12
C TYR A 561 32.04 8.05 39.87
N GLU A 562 30.94 7.32 40.01
CA GLU A 562 30.22 6.74 38.88
C GLU A 562 29.64 7.81 37.92
N LYS A 563 29.19 8.95 38.46
CA LYS A 563 28.73 10.07 37.63
C LYS A 563 29.86 10.69 36.81
N LEU A 564 30.98 11.02 37.45
CA LEU A 564 32.14 11.62 36.78
C LEU A 564 32.74 10.70 35.72
N SER A 565 32.89 9.41 36.03
CA SER A 565 33.37 8.41 35.07
C SER A 565 32.37 8.20 33.92
N GLY A 566 31.06 8.24 34.18
CA GLY A 566 30.02 8.19 33.17
C GLY A 566 30.00 9.41 32.24
N GLU A 567 30.23 10.61 32.77
CA GLU A 567 30.37 11.85 31.99
C GLU A 567 31.61 11.83 31.11
N GLN A 568 32.76 11.41 31.66
CA GLN A 568 34.00 11.25 30.90
C GLN A 568 33.84 10.25 29.75
N TRP A 569 33.23 9.09 30.03
CA TRP A 569 32.92 8.10 28.99
C TRP A 569 32.03 8.65 27.88
N ARG A 570 30.98 9.40 28.23
CA ARG A 570 30.11 10.04 27.24
C ARG A 570 30.91 10.96 26.32
N LEU A 571 31.83 11.75 26.87
CA LEU A 571 32.67 12.64 26.08
C LEU A 571 33.59 11.86 25.15
N GLU A 572 34.25 10.79 25.62
CA GLU A 572 35.09 9.93 24.76
C GLU A 572 34.30 9.35 23.58
N VAL A 573 33.08 8.85 23.84
CA VAL A 573 32.20 8.32 22.78
C VAL A 573 31.76 9.41 21.81
N LEU A 574 31.50 10.63 22.30
CA LEU A 574 31.20 11.78 21.44
C LEU A 574 32.39 12.12 20.53
N MET A 575 33.62 12.11 21.06
CA MET A 575 34.81 12.38 20.25
C MET A 575 35.05 11.30 19.20
N GLN A 576 34.79 10.04 19.53
CA GLN A 576 34.83 8.94 18.55
C GLN A 576 33.82 9.16 17.43
N LEU A 577 32.58 9.59 17.76
CA LEU A 577 31.56 9.92 16.77
C LEU A 577 32.00 11.08 15.86
N LEU A 578 32.58 12.14 16.43
CA LEU A 578 33.09 13.28 15.65
C LEU A 578 34.22 12.90 14.70
N ASN A 579 35.09 11.95 15.08
CA ASN A 579 36.13 11.42 14.19
C ASN A 579 35.57 10.61 13.01
N GLU A 580 34.38 10.03 13.15
CA GLU A 580 33.73 9.25 12.08
C GLU A 580 32.93 10.13 11.11
N LEU A 581 32.67 11.39 11.44
CA LEU A 581 32.09 12.38 10.53
C LEU A 581 33.08 12.71 9.42
N LYS A 582 32.96 12.00 8.31
CA LYS A 582 33.66 12.32 7.06
C LYS A 582 32.90 13.46 6.37
N ASP A 583 33.65 14.41 5.83
CA ASP A 583 33.12 15.48 4.96
C ASP A 583 32.22 16.57 5.61
N SER A 584 32.39 16.85 6.91
CA SER A 584 31.80 18.04 7.56
C SER A 584 32.85 18.90 8.27
N ASP A 585 32.61 20.22 8.30
CA ASP A 585 33.42 21.21 9.05
C ASP A 585 32.95 21.36 10.51
N LEU A 586 31.86 20.66 10.86
CA LEU A 586 31.20 20.71 12.16
C LEU A 586 32.14 20.48 13.36
N PRO A 587 33.09 19.52 13.35
CA PRO A 587 34.02 19.35 14.48
C PRO A 587 34.94 20.57 14.67
N GLY A 588 35.33 21.23 13.58
CA GLY A 588 36.12 22.46 13.62
C GLY A 588 35.30 23.65 14.12
N ASP A 589 34.07 23.80 13.62
CA ASP A 589 33.15 24.85 14.07
C ASP A 589 32.83 24.72 15.56
N PHE A 590 32.56 23.50 16.04
CA PHE A 590 32.34 23.24 17.46
C PHE A 590 33.57 23.57 18.30
N PHE A 591 34.77 23.24 17.81
CA PHE A 591 36.02 23.60 18.49
C PHE A 591 36.21 25.13 18.60
N LEU A 592 35.96 25.86 17.51
CA LEU A 592 36.02 27.33 17.50
C LEU A 592 35.00 27.93 18.47
N GLU A 593 33.81 27.35 18.53
CA GLU A 593 32.75 27.78 19.43
C GLU A 593 33.10 27.57 20.90
N LEU A 594 33.74 26.44 21.25
CA LEU A 594 34.27 26.21 22.59
C LEU A 594 35.37 27.22 22.94
N LEU A 595 36.27 27.55 22.01
CA LEU A 595 37.31 28.57 22.23
C LEU A 595 36.70 29.96 22.45
N GLN A 596 35.67 30.33 21.68
CA GLN A 596 34.92 31.57 21.90
C GLN A 596 34.22 31.56 23.26
N GLY A 597 33.64 30.42 23.65
CA GLY A 597 33.05 30.20 24.97
C GLY A 597 34.07 30.44 26.09
N LEU A 598 35.27 29.85 26.00
CA LEU A 598 36.34 30.08 26.99
C LEU A 598 36.84 31.51 27.03
N ALA A 599 37.00 32.16 25.88
CA ALA A 599 37.40 33.57 25.83
C ALA A 599 36.36 34.46 26.53
N SER A 600 35.07 34.18 26.34
CA SER A 600 33.99 34.89 27.02
C SER A 600 33.97 34.63 28.53
N CYS A 601 34.20 33.38 28.96
CA CYS A 601 34.31 33.04 30.37
C CYS A 601 35.55 33.67 31.03
N ALA A 602 36.67 33.79 30.30
CA ALA A 602 37.87 34.43 30.81
C ALA A 602 37.67 35.93 31.04
N ALA A 603 36.99 36.62 30.10
CA ALA A 603 36.63 38.02 30.26
C ALA A 603 35.67 38.25 31.44
N ALA A 604 34.68 37.38 31.62
CA ALA A 604 33.72 37.49 32.73
C ALA A 604 34.34 37.28 34.11
N VAL A 605 35.46 36.53 34.20
CA VAL A 605 36.17 36.32 35.47
C VAL A 605 36.86 37.60 35.94
N GLU A 606 37.39 38.40 35.01
CA GLU A 606 37.96 39.71 35.35
C GLU A 606 36.88 40.67 35.88
N GLU A 607 35.65 40.59 35.36
CA GLU A 607 34.51 41.40 35.84
C GLU A 607 33.93 40.90 37.18
N GLU A 608 33.92 39.59 37.45
CA GLU A 608 33.38 39.01 38.70
C GLU A 608 34.28 39.29 39.91
N GLU A 609 35.61 39.35 39.74
CA GLU A 609 36.56 39.71 40.81
C GLU A 609 36.32 41.16 41.30
N ASP A 610 35.92 42.06 40.39
CA ASP A 610 35.61 43.46 40.72
C ASP A 610 34.23 43.63 41.42
N GLU A 611 33.24 42.77 41.13
CA GLU A 611 31.88 42.85 41.70
C GLU A 611 31.74 42.13 43.06
N GLU A 612 32.44 41.01 43.27
CA GLU A 612 32.40 40.24 44.53
C GLU A 612 32.97 41.06 45.71
N GLU A 613 33.94 41.95 45.50
CA GLU A 613 34.51 42.80 46.55
C GLU A 613 33.55 43.89 47.05
N LEU A 614 32.59 44.32 46.22
CA LEU A 614 31.69 45.46 46.51
C LEU A 614 30.31 45.04 47.05
N GLY A 615 29.84 43.81 46.77
CA GLY A 615 28.44 43.42 46.98
C GLY A 615 28.10 42.68 48.29
N VAL A 616 29.06 41.99 48.91
CA VAL A 616 28.78 41.02 50.00
C VAL A 616 28.32 41.70 51.30
N SER A 617 28.68 42.98 51.52
CA SER A 617 28.33 43.70 52.75
C SER A 617 26.88 44.18 52.87
N THR A 618 26.07 44.11 51.79
CA THR A 618 24.71 44.67 51.74
C THR A 618 23.61 43.68 51.37
N MET A 619 23.94 42.41 51.10
CA MET A 619 23.01 41.41 50.55
C MET A 619 22.22 40.64 51.62
N THR A 620 21.00 40.22 51.28
CA THR A 620 20.20 39.30 52.09
C THR A 620 20.68 37.86 51.93
N LEU A 621 20.38 37.00 52.92
CA LEU A 621 20.87 35.61 52.95
C LEU A 621 20.41 34.76 51.74
N LEU A 622 19.25 35.07 51.16
CA LEU A 622 18.70 34.41 49.97
C LEU A 622 19.39 34.89 48.69
N GLU A 623 19.75 36.17 48.62
CA GLU A 623 20.56 36.71 47.51
C GLU A 623 21.97 36.13 47.54
N VAL A 624 22.56 35.95 48.73
CA VAL A 624 23.85 35.27 48.91
C VAL A 624 23.78 33.80 48.47
N GLU A 625 22.73 33.06 48.84
CA GLU A 625 22.54 31.67 48.37
C GLU A 625 22.41 31.62 46.85
N GLN A 626 21.63 32.52 46.26
CA GLN A 626 21.42 32.57 44.81
C GLN A 626 22.68 33.00 44.05
N GLN A 627 23.50 33.88 44.64
CA GLN A 627 24.80 34.28 44.12
C GLN A 627 25.81 33.14 44.21
N VAL A 628 25.88 32.41 45.33
CA VAL A 628 26.77 31.25 45.51
C VAL A 628 26.38 30.10 44.57
N LEU A 629 25.09 29.82 44.43
CA LEU A 629 24.58 28.82 43.47
C LEU A 629 24.86 29.25 42.02
N GLY A 630 24.69 30.54 41.72
CA GLY A 630 25.03 31.11 40.42
C GLY A 630 26.53 30.99 40.10
N ALA A 631 27.40 31.38 41.04
CA ALA A 631 28.85 31.26 40.90
C ALA A 631 29.30 29.80 40.80
N ALA A 632 28.71 28.89 41.58
CA ALA A 632 28.97 27.45 41.48
C ALA A 632 28.53 26.88 40.13
N ALA A 633 27.37 27.30 39.60
CA ALA A 633 26.90 26.90 38.27
C ALA A 633 27.81 27.44 37.16
N ARG A 634 28.29 28.69 37.26
CA ARG A 634 29.24 29.30 36.32
C ARG A 634 30.60 28.59 36.35
N ARG A 635 31.14 28.30 37.54
CA ARG A 635 32.38 27.50 37.72
C ARG A 635 32.22 26.08 37.19
N GLY A 636 31.08 25.43 37.44
CA GLY A 636 30.74 24.11 36.90
C GLY A 636 30.67 24.11 35.37
N HIS A 637 30.03 25.12 34.79
CA HIS A 637 29.98 25.31 33.33
C HIS A 637 31.39 25.51 32.74
N ARG A 638 32.24 26.31 33.38
CA ARG A 638 33.63 26.53 32.95
C ARG A 638 34.46 25.24 33.00
N LEU A 639 34.31 24.45 34.06
CA LEU A 639 34.97 23.14 34.20
C LEU A 639 34.51 22.17 33.11
N ALA A 640 33.21 22.09 32.86
CA ALA A 640 32.67 21.26 31.78
C ALA A 640 33.21 21.70 30.41
N LEU A 641 33.30 23.01 30.15
CA LEU A 641 33.86 23.54 28.91
C LEU A 641 35.34 23.16 28.75
N LEU A 642 36.14 23.34 29.79
CA LEU A 642 37.56 22.93 29.79
C LEU A 642 37.71 21.42 29.58
N GLN A 643 36.86 20.60 30.21
CA GLN A 643 36.88 19.15 30.06
C GLN A 643 36.55 18.71 28.63
N VAL A 644 35.51 19.30 28.03
CA VAL A 644 35.15 19.03 26.63
C VAL A 644 36.27 19.44 25.69
N LEU A 645 36.85 20.62 25.89
CA LEU A 645 37.96 21.11 25.06
C LEU A 645 39.19 20.20 25.18
N ALA A 646 39.58 19.84 26.41
CA ALA A 646 40.71 18.94 26.65
C ALA A 646 40.50 17.60 25.92
N MET A 647 39.31 17.01 26.05
CA MET A 647 38.99 15.74 25.41
C MET A 647 38.96 15.86 23.87
N MET A 648 38.48 16.98 23.32
CA MET A 648 38.55 17.24 21.87
C MET A 648 39.98 17.28 21.36
N VAL A 649 40.88 17.97 22.07
CA VAL A 649 42.28 18.09 21.67
C VAL A 649 43.02 16.76 21.77
N GLU A 650 42.67 15.93 22.77
CA GLU A 650 43.30 14.62 22.98
C GLU A 650 42.80 13.56 21.99
N CYS A 651 41.50 13.54 21.70
CA CYS A 651 40.86 12.43 20.99
C CYS A 651 40.56 12.71 19.51
N VAL A 652 40.39 13.97 19.09
CA VAL A 652 40.04 14.31 17.69
C VAL A 652 41.30 14.53 16.87
N GLN A 653 41.38 13.90 15.69
CA GLN A 653 42.55 14.05 14.83
C GLN A 653 42.70 15.50 14.35
N HIS A 654 43.91 16.05 14.40
CA HIS A 654 44.20 17.42 13.96
C HIS A 654 43.80 17.71 12.50
N THR A 655 43.75 16.68 11.65
CA THR A 655 43.30 16.78 10.25
C THR A 655 41.80 17.06 10.10
N VAL A 656 41.00 16.70 11.10
CA VAL A 656 39.56 16.94 11.14
C VAL A 656 39.25 18.32 11.73
N LEU A 657 40.02 18.76 12.75
CA LEU A 657 39.87 20.07 13.38
C LEU A 657 40.33 21.25 12.51
N LEU A 658 41.42 21.06 11.76
CA LEU A 658 42.05 22.10 10.94
C LEU A 658 41.72 21.94 9.45
N ARG A 659 40.61 21.28 9.13
CA ARG A 659 40.18 21.14 7.75
C ARG A 659 39.98 22.56 7.18
N LYS A 660 40.88 22.96 6.28
CA LYS A 660 40.72 24.23 5.56
C LYS A 660 39.43 24.10 4.76
N PRO A 661 38.56 25.12 4.73
CA PRO A 661 37.43 25.13 3.83
C PRO A 661 38.00 24.95 2.41
N SER A 662 37.76 23.77 1.83
CA SER A 662 38.08 23.51 0.45
C SER A 662 37.30 24.52 -0.40
N GLN A 663 38.05 25.28 -1.19
CA GLN A 663 37.51 26.13 -2.26
C GLN A 663 36.56 25.39 -3.19
#